data_AF-A0A2R5HCX6-F1
#
_entry.id   AF-A0A2R5HCX6-F1
#
_cell.length_a   1.000
_cell.length_b   1.000
_cell.length_c   1.000
_cell.angle_alpha   90.00
_cell.angle_beta   90.00
_cell.angle_gamma   90.00
#
_symmetry.space_group_name_H-M   'P 1'
#
loop_
_entity.id
_entity.type
_entity.pdbx_description
1 polymer ?
#
loop_
_entity_poly.entity_id
_entity_poly.type
_entity_poly.pdbx_seq_one_letter_code
_entity_poly.pdbx_strand_id
1 'polypeptide(L)'
;MQKKSYLFLTAALVLGASLGQTKSFALTADVKVAPKLIRPARVTSQGNLSGDLIPSNFPNEDASSNKLQSQSQAADSSLGASGITEQQHSSAILTASTLPASYKSPSTPVLNQNDLGICWDYAGIDSIQIGAKKTLDLNVTNLLPAYYDYLAADNAFSDASNPLAIMYSAGDFRKLGDGNTLDYVPSMSVLGYDPRLTSASLTQNMWQANDVPIKKATFNALKASGLHVSNSYKLVGNSVSSLPTGTALAARLAQIKQLVYQYGTAQIGISAEYSFDGKSDFNYGGLSEQKAANGDLTSYTPYSAVGSTTYSKANPTPLTYSSNGQQYVLTDHEVEIVGWNDSYAASNFKQNPGMNGAFLVKNSWGSGWGNSGYFYLSYADLFLQSSEVIADTVTKTVATKNYTATNTSAEASSYYLDFGSNASLATTNNNLFINSYKTGTSSASGSEILDSISADVEEAGVKVNVLYKLGGVTSNTKLSDFRTLGSYSFTDAGYQTIPFSDVSIPNNTSFSVALQVSNMTSFKDFTLPVQNLATASSATRPVLTSKASSMIYNGQVIPLYSSTVADGQNLYIDAHTRLAKGYKVSFNSNGGSSVSAKNVLPGAKISKPVNPSRAGYRFVGWYSDSGLTKAYDFSSPVNADKTLYAKWKAVATIPVYRLYNKVSLAHLFTASAYEYQQAPKLDANWIKEGLAWNAPASGDNVYRVYQPQSGEHLYTESTNEVSVLTHQFGWKSEGIAFHSMDKSGRPVYRLFNAKAGVGAHFETLSSYERDQLVKHQGWTYEGIAWYAAN
;
A
#
# COMPACT_ATOMS: atom_id res chain seq x y z
N MET A 1 37.40 38.38 -26.50
CA MET A 1 37.76 39.79 -26.75
C MET A 1 36.65 40.68 -26.21
N GLN A 2 37.02 41.74 -25.48
CA GLN A 2 36.23 42.90 -24.98
C GLN A 2 34.99 42.59 -24.11
N LYS A 3 35.03 42.71 -22.77
CA LYS A 3 34.97 43.94 -21.92
C LYS A 3 33.83 44.91 -22.28
N LYS A 4 32.85 45.08 -21.38
CA LYS A 4 32.75 46.25 -20.48
C LYS A 4 31.59 46.14 -19.48
N SER A 5 31.85 46.74 -18.33
CA SER A 5 31.10 46.74 -17.06
C SER A 5 30.26 48.02 -16.89
N TYR A 6 29.63 48.13 -15.70
CA TYR A 6 29.16 49.35 -14.98
C TYR A 6 27.70 49.79 -15.23
N LEU A 7 26.90 50.28 -14.27
CA LEU A 7 26.98 50.51 -12.81
C LEU A 7 25.55 50.86 -12.32
N PHE A 8 25.32 50.71 -11.02
CA PHE A 8 24.17 51.18 -10.22
C PHE A 8 23.76 52.66 -10.42
N LEU A 9 22.47 52.98 -10.23
CA LEU A 9 22.06 54.13 -9.40
C LEU A 9 20.61 54.00 -8.85
N THR A 10 20.45 54.49 -7.63
CA THR A 10 19.28 54.48 -6.73
C THR A 10 18.41 55.75 -6.82
N ALA A 11 17.17 55.61 -6.33
CA ALA A 11 16.39 56.55 -5.48
C ALA A 11 15.25 57.39 -6.11
N ALA A 12 14.06 57.22 -5.51
CA ALA A 12 13.28 58.22 -4.75
C ALA A 12 11.78 58.37 -5.13
N LEU A 13 10.96 58.33 -4.06
CA LEU A 13 9.52 58.60 -3.94
C LEU A 13 9.06 59.94 -4.53
N VAL A 14 7.77 60.06 -4.89
CA VAL A 14 6.82 61.08 -4.34
C VAL A 14 5.35 60.61 -4.56
N LEU A 15 4.51 60.92 -3.56
CA LEU A 15 3.06 60.69 -3.43
C LEU A 15 2.17 61.44 -4.44
N GLY A 16 0.94 60.95 -4.64
CA GLY A 16 -0.19 61.72 -5.17
C GLY A 16 -1.52 60.99 -4.97
N ALA A 17 -2.50 61.64 -4.36
CA ALA A 17 -3.68 61.04 -3.75
C ALA A 17 -4.99 61.13 -4.58
N SER A 18 -5.88 60.18 -4.28
CA SER A 18 -7.33 60.36 -4.06
C SER A 18 -8.36 60.28 -5.23
N LEU A 19 -9.41 59.52 -4.89
CA LEU A 19 -10.84 59.64 -5.24
C LEU A 19 -11.34 59.21 -6.62
N GLY A 20 -12.33 58.30 -6.61
CA GLY A 20 -13.50 58.44 -7.47
C GLY A 20 -14.07 57.18 -8.12
N GLN A 21 -15.16 56.69 -7.51
CA GLN A 21 -16.34 56.11 -8.16
C GLN A 21 -16.35 54.65 -8.61
N THR A 22 -17.14 53.90 -7.83
CA THR A 22 -18.06 52.84 -8.24
C THR A 22 -18.70 53.06 -9.61
N LYS A 23 -18.48 52.13 -10.55
CA LYS A 23 -19.47 51.77 -11.57
C LYS A 23 -19.52 50.26 -11.73
N SER A 24 -20.63 49.70 -11.26
CA SER A 24 -21.20 48.45 -11.77
C SER A 24 -21.32 48.58 -13.29
N PHE A 25 -20.58 47.76 -14.03
CA PHE A 25 -20.84 47.49 -15.43
C PHE A 25 -21.42 46.08 -15.53
N ALA A 26 -22.74 46.01 -15.70
CA ALA A 26 -23.37 44.89 -16.37
C ALA A 26 -22.91 44.94 -17.83
N LEU A 27 -22.13 43.94 -18.25
CA LEU A 27 -21.78 43.73 -19.64
C LEU A 27 -22.49 42.46 -20.11
N THR A 28 -23.73 42.63 -20.53
CA THR A 28 -24.35 41.79 -21.57
C THR A 28 -23.71 42.19 -22.89
N ALA A 29 -22.79 41.37 -23.38
CA ALA A 29 -22.38 41.37 -24.78
C ALA A 29 -22.00 39.94 -25.16
N ASP A 30 -22.95 39.25 -25.78
CA ASP A 30 -22.70 38.04 -26.56
C ASP A 30 -21.70 38.38 -27.66
N VAL A 31 -20.43 38.02 -27.44
CA VAL A 31 -19.44 37.96 -28.51
C VAL A 31 -19.35 36.50 -28.92
N LYS A 32 -20.02 36.17 -30.03
CA LYS A 32 -19.75 34.92 -30.78
C LYS A 32 -18.34 35.02 -31.36
N VAL A 33 -17.36 34.48 -30.64
CA VAL A 33 -16.00 34.28 -31.14
C VAL A 33 -15.86 32.81 -31.51
N ALA A 34 -15.32 32.54 -32.69
CA ALA A 34 -15.05 31.18 -33.15
C ALA A 34 -13.92 30.55 -32.32
N PRO A 35 -14.03 29.26 -31.93
CA PRO A 35 -13.02 28.60 -31.12
C PRO A 35 -11.68 28.49 -31.85
N LYS A 36 -10.59 28.76 -31.12
CA LYS A 36 -9.22 28.57 -31.59
C LYS A 36 -8.88 27.08 -31.60
N LEU A 37 -8.15 26.68 -32.65
CA LEU A 37 -7.62 25.34 -32.91
C LEU A 37 -7.21 24.54 -31.66
N ILE A 38 -7.93 23.43 -31.44
CA ILE A 38 -7.50 22.29 -30.62
C ILE A 38 -6.20 21.75 -31.23
N ARG A 39 -5.11 21.76 -30.48
CA ARG A 39 -3.95 20.94 -30.86
C ARG A 39 -4.36 19.50 -30.57
N PRO A 40 -4.34 18.59 -31.57
CA PRO A 40 -4.67 17.20 -31.32
C PRO A 40 -3.79 16.69 -30.19
N ALA A 41 -4.36 15.86 -29.31
CA ALA A 41 -3.59 15.08 -28.37
C ALA A 41 -2.46 14.40 -29.15
N ARG A 42 -1.21 14.81 -28.87
CA ARG A 42 -0.05 14.14 -29.42
C ARG A 42 0.02 12.81 -28.68
N VAL A 43 -0.65 11.79 -29.19
CA VAL A 43 -0.38 10.40 -28.83
C VAL A 43 1.02 10.10 -29.39
N THR A 44 2.06 10.50 -28.67
CA THR A 44 3.42 10.05 -28.97
C THR A 44 3.61 8.68 -28.37
N SER A 45 3.15 7.64 -29.07
CA SER A 45 3.89 6.38 -29.07
C SER A 45 5.09 6.53 -30.01
N GLN A 46 6.04 7.42 -29.67
CA GLN A 46 7.33 7.51 -30.34
C GLN A 46 8.43 7.84 -29.33
N GLY A 47 8.99 6.78 -28.73
CA GLY A 47 10.36 6.79 -28.24
C GLY A 47 11.23 6.01 -29.23
N ASN A 48 11.75 6.68 -30.26
CA ASN A 48 12.89 6.16 -31.02
C ASN A 48 14.17 6.77 -30.42
N LEU A 49 15.07 5.93 -29.91
CA LEU A 49 16.50 6.22 -29.94
C LEU A 49 17.26 5.00 -30.48
N SER A 50 18.11 5.33 -31.44
CA SER A 50 18.95 4.54 -32.31
C SER A 50 20.00 3.66 -31.63
N GLY A 51 20.33 2.54 -32.27
CA GLY A 51 21.60 1.83 -32.09
C GLY A 51 21.65 0.56 -32.95
N ASP A 52 22.34 0.64 -34.09
CA ASP A 52 22.58 -0.44 -35.05
C ASP A 52 23.04 -1.77 -34.42
N LEU A 53 22.62 -2.89 -35.01
CA LEU A 53 23.49 -3.80 -35.78
C LEU A 53 22.69 -5.04 -36.24
N ILE A 54 22.53 -5.14 -37.56
CA ILE A 54 22.20 -6.38 -38.27
C ILE A 54 23.32 -7.41 -38.02
N PRO A 55 23.00 -8.69 -37.75
CA PRO A 55 23.34 -9.70 -38.75
C PRO A 55 22.12 -10.52 -39.16
N SER A 56 21.89 -10.50 -40.48
CA SER A 56 21.22 -11.51 -41.28
C SER A 56 21.59 -12.92 -40.86
N ASN A 57 20.60 -13.83 -40.73
CA ASN A 57 20.59 -15.13 -41.42
C ASN A 57 19.42 -16.08 -41.01
N PHE A 58 18.76 -16.61 -42.04
CA PHE A 58 17.92 -17.84 -42.14
C PHE A 58 16.45 -17.81 -41.67
N PRO A 59 15.57 -18.68 -42.25
CA PRO A 59 15.06 -18.61 -43.61
C PRO A 59 13.51 -18.58 -43.64
N ASN A 60 12.95 -18.27 -44.82
CA ASN A 60 11.54 -18.53 -45.14
C ASN A 60 11.24 -20.03 -44.99
N GLU A 61 10.25 -20.38 -44.16
CA GLU A 61 9.41 -21.56 -44.39
C GLU A 61 7.94 -21.24 -44.15
N ASP A 62 7.20 -21.40 -45.25
CA ASP A 62 5.80 -21.76 -45.45
C ASP A 62 4.70 -21.23 -44.52
N ALA A 63 3.87 -20.42 -45.18
CA ALA A 63 2.45 -20.36 -44.96
C ALA A 63 1.80 -21.75 -45.09
N SER A 64 1.29 -22.31 -43.99
CA SER A 64 0.00 -23.00 -44.02
C SER A 64 -0.56 -23.22 -42.62
N SER A 65 -1.86 -22.91 -42.51
CA SER A 65 -2.79 -23.30 -41.45
C SER A 65 -2.41 -22.95 -40.00
N ASN A 66 -2.96 -21.85 -39.50
CA ASN A 66 -3.67 -21.92 -38.22
C ASN A 66 -4.77 -20.86 -38.19
N LYS A 67 -5.96 -21.32 -37.85
CA LYS A 67 -7.14 -20.48 -37.63
C LYS A 67 -6.75 -19.36 -36.66
N LEU A 68 -6.96 -18.12 -37.08
CA LEU A 68 -6.97 -16.94 -36.22
C LEU A 68 -8.03 -17.17 -35.13
N GLN A 69 -7.60 -17.67 -33.96
CA GLN A 69 -8.39 -17.57 -32.75
C GLN A 69 -8.13 -16.18 -32.17
N SER A 70 -9.20 -15.39 -32.22
CA SER A 70 -9.41 -14.12 -31.57
C SER A 70 -8.92 -14.10 -30.13
N GLN A 71 -8.56 -12.90 -29.66
CA GLN A 71 -8.65 -12.47 -28.26
C GLN A 71 -9.84 -13.17 -27.60
N SER A 72 -9.60 -13.75 -26.42
CA SER A 72 -10.51 -14.68 -25.75
C SER A 72 -11.95 -14.23 -25.85
N GLN A 73 -12.77 -14.95 -26.63
CA GLN A 73 -14.20 -14.91 -26.45
C GLN A 73 -14.45 -15.32 -25.02
N ALA A 74 -14.89 -14.39 -24.18
CA ALA A 74 -15.51 -14.69 -22.89
C ALA A 74 -16.81 -15.44 -23.17
N ALA A 75 -16.69 -16.72 -23.51
CA ALA A 75 -17.77 -17.68 -23.54
C ALA A 75 -17.96 -18.21 -22.11
N ASP A 76 -18.39 -17.33 -21.21
CA ASP A 76 -19.06 -17.75 -20.00
C ASP A 76 -20.11 -16.69 -19.65
N SER A 77 -21.34 -17.14 -19.46
CA SER A 77 -22.56 -16.34 -19.23
C SER A 77 -22.59 -15.62 -17.87
N SER A 78 -21.43 -15.32 -17.28
CA SER A 78 -21.30 -14.51 -16.07
C SER A 78 -20.51 -13.24 -16.39
N LEU A 79 -21.24 -12.13 -16.52
CA LEU A 79 -20.64 -10.79 -16.60
C LEU A 79 -20.19 -10.40 -15.18
N GLY A 80 -18.90 -10.61 -14.90
CA GLY A 80 -18.13 -10.01 -13.80
C GLY A 80 -18.79 -9.96 -12.41
N ALA A 81 -18.55 -10.99 -11.58
CA ALA A 81 -18.85 -10.95 -10.16
C ALA A 81 -17.73 -10.21 -9.40
N SER A 82 -17.94 -8.95 -9.03
CA SER A 82 -17.08 -8.27 -8.06
C SER A 82 -17.28 -8.91 -6.69
N GLY A 83 -16.39 -9.84 -6.33
CA GLY A 83 -16.28 -10.37 -4.97
C GLY A 83 -15.71 -9.31 -4.04
N ILE A 84 -16.58 -8.44 -3.51
CA ILE A 84 -16.28 -7.57 -2.37
C ILE A 84 -16.82 -8.27 -1.12
N THR A 85 -15.95 -8.89 -0.35
CA THR A 85 -16.24 -9.15 1.07
C THR A 85 -15.78 -7.95 1.90
N GLU A 86 -16.78 -7.29 2.50
CA GLU A 86 -16.77 -6.16 3.47
C GLU A 86 -16.32 -4.79 2.91
N GLN A 87 -17.13 -3.72 2.84
CA GLN A 87 -18.30 -3.25 3.59
C GLN A 87 -19.33 -2.57 2.65
N GLN A 88 -20.64 -2.80 2.90
CA GLN A 88 -21.80 -2.07 2.34
C GLN A 88 -21.72 -1.81 0.82
N HIS A 89 -22.07 -2.76 -0.05
CA HIS A 89 -23.45 -2.93 -0.54
C HIS A 89 -23.56 -4.34 -1.13
N SER A 90 -24.48 -5.15 -0.59
CA SER A 90 -24.85 -6.43 -1.19
C SER A 90 -25.59 -6.15 -2.51
N SER A 91 -24.87 -6.15 -3.62
CA SER A 91 -25.50 -6.12 -4.93
C SER A 91 -25.17 -7.43 -5.62
N ALA A 92 -26.21 -8.25 -5.84
CA ALA A 92 -26.13 -9.45 -6.65
C ALA A 92 -25.44 -9.15 -7.99
N ILE A 93 -24.78 -10.15 -8.57
CA ILE A 93 -24.14 -10.09 -9.90
C ILE A 93 -25.18 -9.54 -10.89
N LEU A 94 -24.99 -8.31 -11.37
CA LEU A 94 -25.87 -7.71 -12.37
C LEU A 94 -25.49 -8.30 -13.73
N THR A 95 -26.36 -9.13 -14.28
CA THR A 95 -26.24 -9.59 -15.68
C THR A 95 -26.90 -8.57 -16.61
N ALA A 96 -26.56 -8.61 -17.91
CA ALA A 96 -27.20 -7.80 -18.95
C ALA A 96 -28.75 -7.88 -18.94
N SER A 97 -29.30 -9.01 -18.47
CA SER A 97 -30.75 -9.25 -18.33
C SER A 97 -31.41 -8.55 -17.13
N THR A 98 -30.64 -7.93 -16.23
CA THR A 98 -31.15 -7.27 -15.01
C THR A 98 -31.08 -5.74 -15.06
N LEU A 99 -30.47 -5.17 -16.10
CA LEU A 99 -30.39 -3.73 -16.29
C LEU A 99 -31.72 -3.15 -16.79
N PRO A 100 -32.12 -1.94 -16.33
CA PRO A 100 -33.33 -1.30 -16.81
C PRO A 100 -33.19 -0.87 -18.28
N ALA A 101 -34.31 -0.89 -19.02
CA ALA A 101 -34.36 -0.45 -20.43
C ALA A 101 -34.00 1.05 -20.62
N SER A 102 -34.08 1.84 -19.55
CA SER A 102 -33.62 3.23 -19.53
C SER A 102 -33.06 3.55 -18.16
N TYR A 103 -31.99 4.34 -18.11
CA TYR A 103 -31.35 4.77 -16.88
C TYR A 103 -30.78 6.18 -17.05
N LYS A 104 -30.78 6.94 -15.96
CA LYS A 104 -30.11 8.23 -15.88
C LYS A 104 -29.51 8.37 -14.49
N SER A 105 -28.22 8.63 -14.44
CA SER A 105 -27.49 8.85 -13.21
C SER A 105 -27.85 10.16 -12.52
N PRO A 106 -27.50 10.31 -11.23
CA PRO A 106 -27.58 11.59 -10.54
C PRO A 106 -26.88 12.69 -11.34
N SER A 107 -27.56 13.83 -11.51
CA SER A 107 -27.02 14.96 -12.26
C SER A 107 -26.09 15.80 -11.40
N THR A 108 -24.91 16.11 -11.93
CA THR A 108 -24.05 17.21 -11.47
C THR A 108 -24.23 18.42 -12.39
N PRO A 109 -23.90 19.65 -11.94
CA PRO A 109 -23.94 20.83 -12.80
C PRO A 109 -23.14 20.62 -14.08
N VAL A 110 -23.66 21.06 -15.22
CA VAL A 110 -22.92 21.07 -16.49
C VAL A 110 -22.04 22.31 -16.52
N LEU A 111 -20.73 22.08 -16.50
CA LEU A 111 -19.73 23.14 -16.50
C LEU A 111 -19.30 23.48 -17.92
N ASN A 112 -18.67 24.64 -18.09
CA ASN A 112 -18.25 25.14 -19.39
C ASN A 112 -16.74 25.36 -19.42
N GLN A 113 -16.04 24.53 -20.17
CA GLN A 113 -14.60 24.64 -20.42
C GLN A 113 -14.24 25.78 -21.37
N ASN A 114 -15.22 26.42 -22.03
CA ASN A 114 -14.98 27.42 -23.08
C ASN A 114 -13.96 26.90 -24.14
N ASP A 115 -13.02 27.74 -24.55
CA ASP A 115 -12.06 27.43 -25.62
C ASP A 115 -10.75 26.78 -25.15
N LEU A 116 -10.74 26.20 -23.94
CA LEU A 116 -9.50 25.75 -23.29
C LEU A 116 -8.98 24.38 -23.73
N GLY A 117 -9.82 23.55 -24.36
CA GLY A 117 -9.39 22.21 -24.79
C GLY A 117 -9.14 21.19 -23.67
N ILE A 118 -9.52 21.47 -22.41
CA ILE A 118 -9.28 20.59 -21.24
C ILE A 118 -10.48 19.69 -20.86
N CYS A 119 -11.17 19.13 -21.86
CA CYS A 119 -12.32 18.26 -21.67
C CYS A 119 -12.05 17.08 -20.74
N TRP A 120 -10.84 16.53 -20.82
CA TRP A 120 -10.36 15.43 -19.99
C TRP A 120 -10.41 15.74 -18.48
N ASP A 121 -10.10 16.97 -18.06
CA ASP A 121 -10.16 17.37 -16.65
C ASP A 121 -11.61 17.49 -16.20
N TYR A 122 -12.46 18.08 -17.04
CA TYR A 122 -13.88 18.25 -16.74
C TYR A 122 -14.61 16.91 -16.65
N ALA A 123 -14.36 16.01 -17.60
CA ALA A 123 -14.91 14.65 -17.60
C ALA A 123 -14.43 13.87 -16.37
N GLY A 124 -13.13 13.85 -16.08
CA GLY A 124 -12.61 13.15 -14.91
C GLY A 124 -13.11 13.72 -13.57
N ILE A 125 -13.24 15.04 -13.45
CA ILE A 125 -13.85 15.66 -12.26
C ILE A 125 -15.33 15.27 -12.14
N ASP A 126 -16.07 15.25 -13.25
CA ASP A 126 -17.45 14.78 -13.26
C ASP A 126 -17.55 13.29 -12.90
N SER A 127 -16.64 12.44 -13.37
CA SER A 127 -16.52 11.03 -12.97
C SER A 127 -16.48 10.91 -11.46
N ILE A 128 -15.62 11.71 -10.80
CA ILE A 128 -15.50 11.69 -9.34
C ILE A 128 -16.75 12.24 -8.64
N GLN A 129 -17.36 13.32 -9.14
CA GLN A 129 -18.55 13.91 -8.49
C GLN A 129 -19.78 13.00 -8.62
N ILE A 130 -20.03 12.48 -9.83
CA ILE A 130 -21.15 11.57 -10.11
C ILE A 130 -20.93 10.25 -9.38
N GLY A 131 -19.70 9.73 -9.41
CA GLY A 131 -19.28 8.53 -8.68
C GLY A 131 -19.51 8.68 -7.18
N ALA A 132 -19.02 9.76 -6.54
CA ALA A 132 -19.24 10.01 -5.12
C ALA A 132 -20.73 10.08 -4.76
N LYS A 133 -21.55 10.69 -5.64
CA LYS A 133 -22.99 10.74 -5.42
C LYS A 133 -23.64 9.36 -5.57
N LYS A 134 -23.17 8.55 -6.52
CA LYS A 134 -23.72 7.23 -6.80
C LYS A 134 -23.32 6.20 -5.76
N THR A 135 -22.05 6.12 -5.39
CA THR A 135 -21.48 5.05 -4.57
C THR A 135 -21.47 5.38 -3.08
N LEU A 136 -21.41 6.67 -2.71
CA LEU A 136 -21.32 7.11 -1.31
C LEU A 136 -22.55 7.92 -0.84
N ASP A 137 -23.53 8.15 -1.72
CA ASP A 137 -24.67 9.07 -1.51
C ASP A 137 -24.23 10.49 -1.07
N LEU A 138 -23.03 10.92 -1.45
CA LEU A 138 -22.52 12.24 -1.09
C LEU A 138 -22.92 13.26 -2.15
N ASN A 139 -23.67 14.29 -1.73
CA ASN A 139 -23.91 15.47 -2.56
C ASN A 139 -22.65 16.35 -2.59
N VAL A 140 -21.71 15.99 -3.43
CA VAL A 140 -20.51 16.78 -3.69
C VAL A 140 -20.83 17.74 -4.81
N THR A 141 -20.96 19.01 -4.47
CA THR A 141 -21.00 20.10 -5.44
C THR A 141 -19.70 20.87 -5.29
N ASN A 142 -19.12 21.32 -6.41
CA ASN A 142 -18.00 22.25 -6.44
C ASN A 142 -16.58 21.66 -6.28
N LEU A 143 -16.32 20.44 -6.76
CA LEU A 143 -14.93 20.10 -7.08
C LEU A 143 -14.42 21.07 -8.13
N LEU A 144 -13.18 21.52 -7.95
CA LEU A 144 -12.56 22.50 -8.82
C LEU A 144 -12.27 21.93 -10.20
N PRO A 145 -12.94 22.42 -11.25
CA PRO A 145 -12.55 22.12 -12.62
C PRO A 145 -11.17 22.73 -12.89
N ALA A 146 -10.46 22.18 -13.88
CA ALA A 146 -9.10 22.60 -14.24
C ALA A 146 -8.02 22.31 -13.17
N TYR A 147 -8.35 21.67 -12.03
CA TYR A 147 -7.36 21.36 -11.00
C TYR A 147 -6.23 20.48 -11.55
N TYR A 148 -6.58 19.43 -12.31
CA TYR A 148 -5.61 18.52 -12.87
C TYR A 148 -4.83 19.16 -14.02
N ASP A 149 -5.40 20.12 -14.75
CA ASP A 149 -4.69 20.92 -15.75
C ASP A 149 -3.51 21.68 -15.12
N TYR A 150 -3.74 22.37 -14.00
CA TYR A 150 -2.66 23.00 -13.24
C TYR A 150 -1.70 21.98 -12.61
N LEU A 151 -2.21 20.82 -12.18
CA LEU A 151 -1.36 19.76 -11.63
C LEU A 151 -0.35 19.25 -12.67
N ALA A 152 -0.78 19.13 -13.93
CA ALA A 152 -0.05 18.49 -15.01
C ALA A 152 0.81 19.43 -15.87
N ALA A 153 0.63 20.75 -15.76
CA ALA A 153 1.27 21.73 -16.64
C ALA A 153 2.59 22.29 -16.08
N ASP A 154 3.63 22.38 -16.91
CA ASP A 154 4.93 22.98 -16.56
C ASP A 154 4.84 24.49 -16.32
N ASN A 155 4.00 25.18 -17.10
CA ASN A 155 3.73 26.61 -16.93
C ASN A 155 2.56 26.90 -15.96
N ALA A 156 2.16 25.95 -15.12
CA ALA A 156 1.06 26.14 -14.16
C ALA A 156 1.32 27.28 -13.17
N PHE A 157 2.59 27.50 -12.79
CA PHE A 157 2.96 28.44 -11.75
C PHE A 157 3.83 29.59 -12.28
N SER A 158 3.39 30.81 -12.01
CA SER A 158 4.10 32.05 -12.37
C SER A 158 5.37 32.29 -11.56
N ASP A 159 5.53 31.63 -10.41
CA ASP A 159 6.56 31.89 -9.41
C ASP A 159 7.42 30.66 -9.02
N ALA A 160 7.19 29.50 -9.65
CA ALA A 160 7.92 28.27 -9.37
C ALA A 160 7.84 27.27 -10.53
N SER A 161 8.75 26.30 -10.59
CA SER A 161 8.57 25.13 -11.46
C SER A 161 7.51 24.17 -10.90
N ASN A 162 6.84 23.45 -11.80
CA ASN A 162 5.93 22.37 -11.44
C ASN A 162 6.64 21.00 -11.56
N PRO A 163 6.98 20.33 -10.45
CA PRO A 163 7.64 19.02 -10.50
C PRO A 163 6.72 17.87 -10.95
N LEU A 164 5.41 18.12 -11.09
CA LEU A 164 4.42 17.16 -11.57
C LEU A 164 4.01 17.42 -13.03
N ALA A 165 4.71 18.32 -13.71
CA ALA A 165 4.46 18.55 -15.11
C ALA A 165 4.74 17.29 -15.93
N ILE A 166 3.82 16.94 -16.83
CA ILE A 166 4.00 15.80 -17.73
C ILE A 166 5.07 16.17 -18.76
N MET A 167 6.10 15.35 -18.89
CA MET A 167 7.09 15.45 -19.96
C MET A 167 6.70 14.48 -21.08
N TYR A 168 6.36 15.00 -22.26
CA TYR A 168 6.08 14.17 -23.44
C TYR A 168 7.35 13.58 -24.04
N SER A 169 8.43 14.37 -24.02
CA SER A 169 9.77 13.95 -24.44
C SER A 169 10.82 14.83 -23.78
N ALA A 170 12.09 14.47 -23.84
CA ALA A 170 13.15 15.20 -23.13
C ALA A 170 13.12 16.72 -23.41
N GLY A 171 12.71 17.51 -22.41
CA GLY A 171 12.60 18.97 -22.50
C GLY A 171 11.28 19.50 -23.08
N ASP A 172 10.37 18.63 -23.52
CA ASP A 172 9.04 18.96 -24.02
C ASP A 172 7.99 18.59 -22.97
N PHE A 173 7.32 19.61 -22.43
CA PHE A 173 6.39 19.46 -21.32
C PHE A 173 5.01 19.97 -21.67
N ARG A 174 3.99 19.30 -21.12
CA ARG A 174 2.61 19.74 -21.16
C ARG A 174 2.46 21.16 -20.60
N LYS A 175 1.64 21.98 -21.25
CA LYS A 175 1.27 23.34 -20.82
C LYS A 175 -0.20 23.41 -20.44
N LEU A 176 -0.58 24.48 -19.73
CA LEU A 176 -1.98 24.81 -19.44
C LEU A 176 -2.77 24.86 -20.75
N GLY A 177 -3.96 24.26 -20.75
CA GLY A 177 -4.82 24.18 -21.93
C GLY A 177 -4.51 23.01 -22.88
N ASP A 178 -3.40 22.29 -22.72
CA ASP A 178 -3.11 21.14 -23.59
C ASP A 178 -4.07 19.96 -23.31
N GLY A 179 -4.27 19.09 -24.29
CA GLY A 179 -5.03 17.84 -24.08
C GLY A 179 -4.32 16.87 -23.13
N ASN A 180 -5.05 15.83 -22.68
CA ASN A 180 -4.49 14.71 -21.94
C ASN A 180 -5.30 13.43 -22.20
N THR A 181 -4.85 12.30 -21.64
CA THR A 181 -5.52 11.00 -21.76
C THR A 181 -6.67 10.84 -20.75
N LEU A 182 -7.62 9.96 -21.08
CA LEU A 182 -8.83 9.72 -20.28
C LEU A 182 -8.51 9.20 -18.87
N ASP A 183 -7.47 8.40 -18.75
CA ASP A 183 -7.02 7.75 -17.52
C ASP A 183 -6.23 8.68 -16.59
N TYR A 184 -5.88 9.90 -17.03
CA TYR A 184 -4.99 10.76 -16.26
C TYR A 184 -5.61 11.19 -14.93
N VAL A 185 -6.84 11.71 -14.95
CA VAL A 185 -7.54 12.16 -13.73
C VAL A 185 -7.73 11.01 -12.73
N PRO A 186 -8.31 9.85 -13.11
CA PRO A 186 -8.47 8.75 -12.16
C PRO A 186 -7.12 8.24 -11.66
N SER A 187 -6.10 8.15 -12.51
CA SER A 187 -4.75 7.79 -12.10
C SER A 187 -4.20 8.75 -11.06
N MET A 188 -4.22 10.07 -11.31
CA MET A 188 -3.73 11.05 -10.34
C MET A 188 -4.51 11.00 -9.02
N SER A 189 -5.82 10.77 -9.09
CA SER A 189 -6.63 10.62 -7.88
C SER A 189 -6.26 9.36 -7.07
N VAL A 190 -6.02 8.22 -7.72
CA VAL A 190 -5.52 6.98 -7.09
C VAL A 190 -4.19 7.22 -6.36
N LEU A 191 -3.35 8.05 -6.97
CA LEU A 191 -2.03 8.40 -6.45
C LEU A 191 -2.08 9.40 -5.27
N GLY A 192 -3.28 9.76 -4.81
CA GLY A 192 -3.49 10.65 -3.68
C GLY A 192 -3.47 12.14 -4.05
N TYR A 193 -3.48 12.48 -5.34
CA TYR A 193 -3.77 13.83 -5.80
C TYR A 193 -5.28 14.05 -5.86
N ASP A 194 -5.92 13.98 -4.69
CA ASP A 194 -7.35 14.19 -4.50
C ASP A 194 -7.81 15.49 -5.16
N PRO A 195 -9.00 15.51 -5.80
CA PRO A 195 -9.58 16.73 -6.31
C PRO A 195 -9.81 17.72 -5.17
N ARG A 196 -9.72 19.01 -5.50
CA ARG A 196 -9.73 20.09 -4.52
C ARG A 196 -11.02 20.89 -4.56
N LEU A 197 -11.27 21.59 -3.46
CA LEU A 197 -12.32 22.58 -3.31
C LEU A 197 -11.70 23.98 -3.26
N THR A 198 -12.46 24.99 -3.68
CA THR A 198 -12.08 26.39 -3.53
C THR A 198 -11.81 26.72 -2.06
N SER A 199 -10.75 27.47 -1.79
CA SER A 199 -10.59 28.18 -0.52
C SER A 199 -11.17 29.59 -0.65
N ALA A 200 -11.68 30.14 0.46
CA ALA A 200 -12.23 31.50 0.48
C ALA A 200 -11.22 32.59 0.07
N SER A 201 -9.92 32.25 0.04
CA SER A 201 -8.83 33.11 -0.38
C SER A 201 -8.50 33.06 -1.88
N LEU A 202 -9.12 32.18 -2.68
CA LEU A 202 -8.91 32.21 -4.13
C LEU A 202 -9.65 33.40 -4.74
N THR A 203 -8.87 34.38 -5.18
CA THR A 203 -9.35 35.54 -5.94
C THR A 203 -9.49 35.25 -7.44
N GLN A 204 -8.81 34.21 -7.94
CA GLN A 204 -8.89 33.78 -9.34
C GLN A 204 -9.91 32.66 -9.49
N ASN A 205 -10.83 32.83 -10.45
CA ASN A 205 -11.88 31.88 -10.71
C ASN A 205 -11.35 30.68 -11.52
N MET A 206 -10.88 29.63 -10.84
CA MET A 206 -10.43 28.39 -11.50
C MET A 206 -11.54 27.66 -12.26
N TRP A 207 -12.81 28.03 -12.08
CA TRP A 207 -13.95 27.47 -12.82
C TRP A 207 -14.00 27.88 -14.29
N GLN A 208 -13.29 28.96 -14.64
CA GLN A 208 -13.06 29.38 -16.00
C GLN A 208 -11.54 29.35 -16.14
N ALA A 209 -10.98 28.21 -16.53
CA ALA A 209 -9.57 28.21 -16.85
C ALA A 209 -9.33 29.25 -17.97
N ASN A 210 -8.16 29.87 -17.93
CA ASN A 210 -7.84 31.00 -18.80
C ASN A 210 -6.42 30.87 -19.36
N ASP A 211 -5.82 29.67 -19.29
CA ASP A 211 -4.39 29.43 -19.54
C ASP A 211 -3.47 30.42 -18.80
N VAL A 212 -3.93 30.94 -17.65
CA VAL A 212 -3.20 31.93 -16.85
C VAL A 212 -2.49 31.22 -15.70
N PRO A 213 -1.15 31.23 -15.68
CA PRO A 213 -0.39 30.69 -14.55
C PRO A 213 -0.79 31.35 -13.23
N ILE A 214 -0.88 30.55 -12.16
CA ILE A 214 -1.20 31.05 -10.80
C ILE A 214 0.04 31.07 -9.91
N LYS A 215 -0.06 31.54 -8.67
CA LYS A 215 1.04 31.35 -7.70
C LYS A 215 0.97 29.95 -7.10
N LYS A 216 2.11 29.30 -6.90
CA LYS A 216 2.18 27.97 -6.27
C LYS A 216 1.56 27.96 -4.87
N ALA A 217 1.72 29.04 -4.10
CA ALA A 217 1.09 29.18 -2.80
C ALA A 217 -0.46 29.20 -2.88
N THR A 218 -1.02 29.78 -3.95
CA THR A 218 -2.47 29.79 -4.19
C THR A 218 -2.99 28.38 -4.47
N PHE A 219 -2.30 27.62 -5.32
CA PHE A 219 -2.62 26.22 -5.58
C PHE A 219 -2.53 25.36 -4.31
N ASN A 220 -1.47 25.55 -3.51
CA ASN A 220 -1.30 24.81 -2.25
C ASN A 220 -2.32 25.19 -1.17
N ALA A 221 -2.95 26.37 -1.26
CA ALA A 221 -4.00 26.81 -0.33
C ALA A 221 -5.37 26.19 -0.64
N LEU A 222 -5.48 25.36 -1.67
CA LEU A 222 -6.69 24.63 -2.02
C LEU A 222 -7.08 23.61 -0.95
N LYS A 223 -8.38 23.53 -0.64
CA LYS A 223 -8.88 22.64 0.39
C LYS A 223 -9.02 21.22 -0.18
N ALA A 224 -8.50 20.21 0.53
CA ALA A 224 -8.73 18.82 0.16
C ALA A 224 -10.23 18.49 0.23
N SER A 225 -10.76 17.84 -0.81
CA SER A 225 -12.12 17.27 -0.78
C SER A 225 -12.19 16.05 0.13
N GLY A 226 -11.07 15.31 0.25
CA GLY A 226 -10.99 14.01 0.88
C GLY A 226 -11.68 12.91 0.06
N LEU A 227 -12.08 13.19 -1.18
CA LEU A 227 -12.53 12.19 -2.14
C LEU A 227 -11.34 11.71 -2.96
N HIS A 228 -11.33 10.44 -3.33
CA HIS A 228 -10.38 9.92 -4.29
C HIS A 228 -10.94 8.69 -4.99
N VAL A 229 -10.46 8.45 -6.21
CA VAL A 229 -10.65 7.19 -6.92
C VAL A 229 -9.91 6.07 -6.17
N SER A 230 -10.61 4.99 -5.85
CA SER A 230 -10.03 3.79 -5.24
C SER A 230 -9.83 2.67 -6.26
N ASN A 231 -10.69 2.61 -7.27
CA ASN A 231 -10.62 1.63 -8.36
C ASN A 231 -10.98 2.34 -9.66
N SER A 232 -10.28 2.00 -10.73
CA SER A 232 -10.59 2.41 -12.10
C SER A 232 -10.76 1.15 -12.94
N TYR A 233 -11.91 1.04 -13.61
CA TYR A 233 -12.28 -0.09 -14.44
C TYR A 233 -12.23 0.34 -15.90
N LYS A 234 -11.47 -0.40 -16.70
CA LYS A 234 -11.18 -0.09 -18.08
C LYS A 234 -11.77 -1.16 -18.99
N LEU A 235 -12.61 -0.72 -19.92
CA LEU A 235 -13.01 -1.48 -21.08
C LEU A 235 -12.15 -1.06 -22.26
N VAL A 236 -11.18 -1.92 -22.60
CA VAL A 236 -10.16 -1.65 -23.64
C VAL A 236 -10.83 -1.32 -24.98
N GLY A 237 -10.27 -0.36 -25.70
CA GLY A 237 -10.70 0.02 -27.04
C GLY A 237 -10.39 -1.07 -28.07
N ASN A 238 -11.23 -1.21 -29.09
CA ASN A 238 -10.98 -2.17 -30.17
C ASN A 238 -10.21 -1.50 -31.30
N SER A 239 -9.25 -2.21 -31.88
CA SER A 239 -8.59 -1.74 -33.10
C SER A 239 -9.60 -1.75 -34.26
N VAL A 240 -9.30 -0.98 -35.30
CA VAL A 240 -10.14 -0.88 -36.50
C VAL A 240 -10.37 -2.24 -37.15
N SER A 241 -9.42 -3.17 -37.05
CA SER A 241 -9.53 -4.52 -37.61
C SER A 241 -10.35 -5.49 -36.74
N SER A 242 -10.71 -5.10 -35.51
CA SER A 242 -11.40 -5.95 -34.53
C SER A 242 -12.69 -5.34 -33.96
N LEU A 243 -13.28 -4.34 -34.63
CA LEU A 243 -14.49 -3.68 -34.13
C LEU A 243 -15.66 -4.68 -34.00
N PRO A 244 -16.35 -4.69 -32.85
CA PRO A 244 -17.40 -5.67 -32.59
C PRO A 244 -18.65 -5.38 -33.42
N THR A 245 -19.30 -6.44 -33.91
CA THR A 245 -20.58 -6.36 -34.65
C THR A 245 -21.59 -7.34 -34.07
N GLY A 246 -22.89 -7.14 -34.37
CA GLY A 246 -23.96 -8.06 -33.97
C GLY A 246 -23.99 -8.33 -32.46
N THR A 247 -23.87 -9.60 -32.06
CA THR A 247 -23.88 -10.02 -30.65
C THR A 247 -22.68 -9.50 -29.86
N ALA A 248 -21.51 -9.33 -30.48
CA ALA A 248 -20.33 -8.76 -29.82
C ALA A 248 -20.52 -7.26 -29.53
N LEU A 249 -21.17 -6.52 -30.43
CA LEU A 249 -21.54 -5.12 -30.19
C LEU A 249 -22.54 -5.03 -29.02
N ALA A 250 -23.57 -5.89 -29.02
CA ALA A 250 -24.53 -5.94 -27.92
C ALA A 250 -23.86 -6.23 -26.57
N ALA A 251 -22.87 -7.13 -26.54
CA ALA A 251 -22.09 -7.42 -25.33
C ALA A 251 -21.30 -6.19 -24.87
N ARG A 252 -20.61 -5.49 -25.77
CA ARG A 252 -19.87 -4.26 -25.44
C ARG A 252 -20.78 -3.17 -24.88
N LEU A 253 -21.94 -2.95 -25.50
CA LEU A 253 -22.93 -1.99 -25.01
C LEU A 253 -23.46 -2.38 -23.62
N ALA A 254 -23.67 -3.67 -23.36
CA ALA A 254 -24.08 -4.15 -22.04
C ALA A 254 -23.01 -3.92 -20.97
N GLN A 255 -21.72 -4.11 -21.31
CA GLN A 255 -20.60 -3.79 -20.42
C GLN A 255 -20.56 -2.29 -20.08
N ILE A 256 -20.68 -1.41 -21.08
CA ILE A 256 -20.73 0.04 -20.86
C ILE A 256 -21.91 0.40 -19.95
N LYS A 257 -23.11 -0.15 -20.20
CA LYS A 257 -24.28 0.08 -19.33
C LYS A 257 -24.05 -0.40 -17.91
N GLN A 258 -23.39 -1.54 -17.73
CA GLN A 258 -23.06 -2.07 -16.40
C GLN A 258 -22.14 -1.12 -15.64
N LEU A 259 -21.05 -0.64 -16.28
CA LEU A 259 -20.15 0.35 -15.70
C LEU A 259 -20.91 1.62 -15.27
N VAL A 260 -21.72 2.20 -16.17
CA VAL A 260 -22.51 3.41 -15.90
C VAL A 260 -23.55 3.18 -14.80
N TYR A 261 -24.19 2.01 -14.77
CA TYR A 261 -25.19 1.69 -13.74
C TYR A 261 -24.58 1.53 -12.36
N GLN A 262 -23.41 0.89 -12.30
CA GLN A 262 -22.73 0.55 -11.06
C GLN A 262 -22.00 1.75 -10.47
N TYR A 263 -21.24 2.47 -11.30
CA TYR A 263 -20.36 3.56 -10.88
C TYR A 263 -20.93 4.95 -11.14
N GLY A 264 -22.02 5.03 -11.89
CA GLY A 264 -22.77 6.27 -12.14
C GLY A 264 -22.39 6.92 -13.47
N THR A 265 -21.18 6.76 -13.94
CA THR A 265 -20.75 7.33 -15.21
C THR A 265 -19.60 6.53 -15.79
N ALA A 266 -19.32 6.75 -17.07
CA ALA A 266 -18.14 6.22 -17.72
C ALA A 266 -17.59 7.25 -18.70
N GLN A 267 -16.30 7.56 -18.58
CA GLN A 267 -15.55 8.43 -19.47
C GLN A 267 -15.35 7.72 -20.81
N ILE A 268 -15.47 8.47 -21.91
CA ILE A 268 -15.21 7.99 -23.26
C ILE A 268 -14.64 9.10 -24.14
N GLY A 269 -13.68 8.74 -24.97
CA GLY A 269 -13.12 9.60 -25.99
C GLY A 269 -13.94 9.51 -27.29
N ILE A 270 -14.24 10.66 -27.87
CA ILE A 270 -14.83 10.80 -29.20
C ILE A 270 -14.01 11.80 -30.01
N SER A 271 -14.27 11.91 -31.32
CA SER A 271 -13.86 13.11 -32.05
C SER A 271 -15.02 14.07 -32.15
N ALA A 272 -14.87 15.26 -31.57
CA ALA A 272 -15.82 16.34 -31.66
C ALA A 272 -16.03 16.80 -33.11
N GLU A 273 -14.97 16.79 -33.94
CA GLU A 273 -15.08 17.16 -35.36
C GLU A 273 -16.01 16.22 -36.14
N TYR A 274 -15.98 14.92 -35.83
CA TYR A 274 -16.86 13.94 -36.47
C TYR A 274 -18.22 13.81 -35.78
N SER A 275 -18.28 14.07 -34.47
CA SER A 275 -19.50 13.89 -33.67
C SER A 275 -20.42 15.11 -33.68
N PHE A 276 -19.88 16.33 -33.86
CA PHE A 276 -20.61 17.59 -33.75
C PHE A 276 -20.33 18.54 -34.92
N ASP A 277 -21.23 19.49 -35.17
CA ASP A 277 -21.12 20.52 -36.22
C ASP A 277 -20.28 21.69 -35.69
N GLY A 278 -18.97 21.58 -35.82
CA GLY A 278 -18.07 22.71 -35.59
C GLY A 278 -18.13 23.68 -36.76
N LYS A 279 -18.83 24.82 -36.61
CA LYS A 279 -18.56 25.99 -37.46
C LYS A 279 -17.18 26.56 -37.11
N SER A 280 -16.13 25.98 -37.67
CA SER A 280 -14.78 26.53 -37.66
C SER A 280 -14.19 26.39 -39.07
N ASP A 281 -14.15 27.52 -39.81
CA ASP A 281 -13.40 27.84 -41.05
C ASP A 281 -13.30 26.85 -42.22
N PHE A 282 -13.79 25.63 -42.06
CA PHE A 282 -13.96 24.63 -43.08
C PHE A 282 -15.47 24.39 -43.18
N ASN A 283 -16.06 24.62 -44.34
CA ASN A 283 -17.45 24.30 -44.63
C ASN A 283 -17.67 22.77 -44.63
N TYR A 284 -17.53 22.12 -43.47
CA TYR A 284 -17.96 20.75 -43.23
C TYR A 284 -19.28 20.83 -42.48
N GLY A 285 -20.42 20.84 -43.18
CA GLY A 285 -21.71 20.80 -42.48
C GLY A 285 -21.78 19.52 -41.65
N GLY A 286 -21.89 19.64 -40.31
CA GLY A 286 -21.69 18.56 -39.35
C GLY A 286 -22.26 17.21 -39.79
N LEU A 287 -21.43 16.17 -39.82
CA LEU A 287 -21.77 14.90 -40.48
C LEU A 287 -22.72 14.02 -39.65
N SER A 288 -22.68 14.16 -38.33
CA SER A 288 -23.30 13.22 -37.38
C SER A 288 -24.36 13.85 -36.46
N GLU A 289 -24.27 15.15 -36.17
CA GLU A 289 -25.23 15.79 -35.25
C GLU A 289 -26.57 16.15 -35.92
N GLN A 290 -27.63 16.06 -35.13
CA GLN A 290 -28.95 16.59 -35.49
C GLN A 290 -29.72 16.99 -34.25
N LYS A 291 -30.45 18.10 -34.34
CA LYS A 291 -31.58 18.36 -33.45
C LYS A 291 -32.80 17.57 -33.94
N ALA A 292 -33.17 16.54 -33.20
CA ALA A 292 -34.34 15.71 -33.46
C ALA A 292 -35.64 16.53 -33.32
N ALA A 293 -36.74 16.00 -33.87
CA ALA A 293 -38.03 16.70 -33.86
C ALA A 293 -38.56 16.98 -32.44
N ASN A 294 -38.18 16.15 -31.46
CA ASN A 294 -38.50 16.32 -30.05
C ASN A 294 -37.61 17.37 -29.34
N GLY A 295 -36.67 17.98 -30.06
CA GLY A 295 -35.75 18.99 -29.54
C GLY A 295 -34.42 18.44 -29.03
N ASP A 296 -34.24 17.12 -29.01
CA ASP A 296 -32.98 16.51 -28.56
C ASP A 296 -31.85 16.74 -29.54
N LEU A 297 -30.68 17.08 -29.02
CA LEU A 297 -29.42 16.95 -29.74
C LEU A 297 -29.01 15.48 -29.74
N THR A 298 -28.75 14.98 -30.94
CA THR A 298 -28.35 13.59 -31.21
C THR A 298 -27.07 13.57 -32.01
N SER A 299 -26.26 12.53 -31.85
CA SER A 299 -25.06 12.29 -32.65
C SER A 299 -24.91 10.82 -33.00
N TYR A 300 -24.48 10.56 -34.23
CA TYR A 300 -24.13 9.22 -34.71
C TYR A 300 -23.06 9.27 -35.81
N THR A 301 -21.87 8.78 -35.48
CA THR A 301 -20.75 8.60 -36.40
C THR A 301 -20.76 7.17 -36.95
N PRO A 302 -21.03 6.95 -38.25
CA PRO A 302 -21.10 5.62 -38.84
C PRO A 302 -19.71 5.01 -39.05
N TYR A 303 -19.63 3.68 -39.09
CA TYR A 303 -18.38 2.96 -39.42
C TYR A 303 -17.74 3.40 -40.74
N SER A 304 -18.54 3.81 -41.73
CA SER A 304 -18.03 4.32 -43.02
C SER A 304 -17.15 5.57 -42.89
N ALA A 305 -17.12 6.21 -41.72
CA ALA A 305 -16.19 7.30 -41.43
C ALA A 305 -14.74 6.82 -41.39
N VAL A 306 -14.48 5.57 -40.97
CA VAL A 306 -13.13 5.00 -40.81
C VAL A 306 -12.36 5.01 -42.13
N GLY A 307 -11.19 5.64 -42.13
CA GLY A 307 -10.26 5.67 -43.27
C GLY A 307 -10.78 6.41 -44.51
N SER A 308 -11.92 7.10 -44.40
CA SER A 308 -12.56 7.75 -45.54
C SER A 308 -11.98 9.14 -45.78
N THR A 309 -11.49 9.38 -47.01
CA THR A 309 -11.20 10.72 -47.55
C THR A 309 -12.46 11.43 -48.06
N THR A 310 -13.60 10.75 -48.06
CA THR A 310 -14.87 11.30 -48.57
C THR A 310 -15.55 12.15 -47.50
N TYR A 311 -15.30 11.85 -46.22
CA TYR A 311 -15.78 12.64 -45.08
C TYR A 311 -14.85 13.81 -44.71
N SER A 312 -13.77 14.01 -45.49
CA SER A 312 -12.85 15.14 -45.38
C SER A 312 -12.09 15.32 -46.70
N LYS A 313 -12.44 16.34 -47.49
CA LYS A 313 -11.53 16.84 -48.53
C LYS A 313 -10.37 17.61 -47.86
N ALA A 314 -9.52 16.88 -47.14
CA ALA A 314 -8.12 17.23 -46.80
C ALA A 314 -7.38 16.12 -46.02
N ASN A 315 -8.02 15.34 -45.13
CA ASN A 315 -7.33 14.32 -44.30
C ASN A 315 -8.31 13.25 -43.78
N PRO A 316 -8.15 11.94 -44.06
CA PRO A 316 -9.06 10.90 -43.56
C PRO A 316 -9.20 10.94 -42.03
N THR A 317 -10.29 10.39 -41.45
CA THR A 317 -10.41 10.18 -39.98
C THR A 317 -9.05 9.74 -39.45
N PRO A 318 -8.39 10.53 -38.60
CA PRO A 318 -7.02 10.24 -38.27
C PRO A 318 -7.00 8.88 -37.57
N LEU A 319 -6.25 7.94 -38.13
CA LEU A 319 -5.93 6.70 -37.44
C LEU A 319 -4.65 6.95 -36.66
N THR A 320 -4.65 6.54 -35.40
CA THR A 320 -3.42 6.40 -34.63
C THR A 320 -2.96 4.94 -34.67
N TYR A 321 -1.68 4.73 -34.39
CA TYR A 321 -1.08 3.40 -34.39
C TYR A 321 -0.53 3.10 -32.99
N SER A 322 -0.79 1.91 -32.48
CA SER A 322 -0.07 1.41 -31.31
C SER A 322 1.36 1.01 -31.67
N SER A 323 2.18 0.79 -30.63
CA SER A 323 3.56 0.29 -30.76
C SER A 323 3.67 -1.05 -31.49
N ASN A 324 2.63 -1.90 -31.42
CA ASN A 324 2.53 -3.17 -32.14
C ASN A 324 1.88 -3.05 -33.53
N GLY A 325 1.67 -1.82 -34.03
CA GLY A 325 1.18 -1.54 -35.39
C GLY A 325 -0.34 -1.70 -35.59
N GLN A 326 -1.12 -1.87 -34.53
CA GLN A 326 -2.59 -1.88 -34.61
C GLN A 326 -3.12 -0.46 -34.84
N GLN A 327 -4.16 -0.34 -35.67
CA GLN A 327 -4.80 0.93 -35.98
C GLN A 327 -5.98 1.21 -35.04
N TYR A 328 -6.06 2.42 -34.51
CA TYR A 328 -7.16 2.90 -33.67
C TYR A 328 -7.72 4.21 -34.22
N VAL A 329 -8.98 4.49 -33.92
CA VAL A 329 -9.64 5.74 -34.28
C VAL A 329 -9.15 6.85 -33.35
N LEU A 330 -8.69 7.98 -33.91
CA LEU A 330 -8.28 9.12 -33.10
C LEU A 330 -9.49 9.78 -32.42
N THR A 331 -9.30 10.17 -31.17
CA THR A 331 -10.23 10.98 -30.37
C THR A 331 -9.58 12.32 -30.04
N ASP A 332 -10.38 13.38 -29.97
CA ASP A 332 -9.94 14.75 -29.65
C ASP A 332 -10.75 15.41 -28.52
N HIS A 333 -11.80 14.72 -28.04
CA HIS A 333 -12.72 15.24 -27.04
C HIS A 333 -13.17 14.13 -26.10
N GLU A 334 -13.30 14.45 -24.82
CA GLU A 334 -13.71 13.51 -23.78
C GLU A 334 -15.08 13.91 -23.21
N VAL A 335 -15.94 12.90 -23.04
CA VAL A 335 -17.32 13.06 -22.56
C VAL A 335 -17.68 11.94 -21.58
N GLU A 336 -18.79 12.14 -20.86
CA GLU A 336 -19.24 11.26 -19.78
C GLU A 336 -20.55 10.58 -20.16
N ILE A 337 -20.57 9.24 -20.24
CA ILE A 337 -21.80 8.47 -20.42
C ILE A 337 -22.52 8.38 -19.06
N VAL A 338 -23.68 9.03 -18.94
CA VAL A 338 -24.40 9.16 -17.66
C VAL A 338 -25.76 8.46 -17.65
N GLY A 339 -26.09 7.70 -18.69
CA GLY A 339 -27.37 7.03 -18.81
C GLY A 339 -27.61 6.48 -20.19
N TRP A 340 -28.80 5.91 -20.39
CA TRP A 340 -29.20 5.35 -21.67
C TRP A 340 -30.72 5.21 -21.81
N ASN A 341 -31.17 4.98 -23.05
CA ASN A 341 -32.55 4.64 -23.38
C ASN A 341 -32.55 3.65 -24.56
N ASP A 342 -32.91 2.39 -24.31
CA ASP A 342 -32.93 1.30 -25.29
C ASP A 342 -33.97 1.51 -26.40
N SER A 343 -35.02 2.29 -26.11
CA SER A 343 -36.11 2.57 -27.05
C SER A 343 -35.93 3.90 -27.79
N TYR A 344 -34.78 4.56 -27.67
CA TYR A 344 -34.52 5.82 -28.37
C TYR A 344 -34.58 5.61 -29.88
N ALA A 345 -35.44 6.33 -30.58
CA ALA A 345 -35.77 6.03 -31.98
C ALA A 345 -34.60 6.33 -32.93
N ALA A 346 -34.24 5.38 -33.80
CA ALA A 346 -33.23 5.54 -34.84
C ALA A 346 -33.52 6.70 -35.80
N SER A 347 -34.80 7.05 -35.98
CA SER A 347 -35.25 8.18 -36.81
C SER A 347 -34.92 9.56 -36.25
N ASN A 348 -34.45 9.65 -34.99
CA ASN A 348 -34.06 10.91 -34.38
C ASN A 348 -32.67 11.38 -34.82
N PHE A 349 -31.86 10.51 -35.43
CA PHE A 349 -30.49 10.81 -35.88
C PHE A 349 -30.44 11.24 -37.34
N LYS A 350 -29.42 12.06 -37.67
CA LYS A 350 -29.21 12.60 -39.03
C LYS A 350 -29.10 11.51 -40.08
N GLN A 351 -28.28 10.53 -39.77
CA GLN A 351 -28.14 9.30 -40.52
C GLN A 351 -28.80 8.21 -39.70
N ASN A 352 -29.60 7.36 -40.33
CA ASN A 352 -30.26 6.27 -39.62
C ASN A 352 -29.21 5.24 -39.19
N PRO A 353 -29.00 5.01 -37.87
CA PRO A 353 -28.01 4.06 -37.36
C PRO A 353 -28.38 2.59 -37.59
N GLY A 354 -29.57 2.30 -38.10
CA GLY A 354 -30.06 0.93 -38.34
C GLY A 354 -30.53 0.21 -37.07
N MET A 355 -30.46 0.85 -35.90
CA MET A 355 -30.95 0.31 -34.62
C MET A 355 -31.47 1.41 -33.70
N ASN A 356 -32.48 1.08 -32.90
CA ASN A 356 -32.91 1.92 -31.79
C ASN A 356 -31.91 1.81 -30.63
N GLY A 357 -31.93 2.81 -29.76
CA GLY A 357 -31.16 2.85 -28.54
C GLY A 357 -30.03 3.87 -28.58
N ALA A 358 -29.87 4.60 -27.49
CA ALA A 358 -28.87 5.64 -27.35
C ALA A 358 -28.37 5.76 -25.91
N PHE A 359 -27.11 6.12 -25.75
CA PHE A 359 -26.56 6.61 -24.49
C PHE A 359 -26.90 8.09 -24.31
N LEU A 360 -27.19 8.49 -23.08
CA LEU A 360 -27.25 9.89 -22.67
C LEU A 360 -25.86 10.31 -22.22
N VAL A 361 -25.29 11.29 -22.89
CA VAL A 361 -23.91 11.72 -22.69
C VAL A 361 -23.88 13.16 -22.20
N LYS A 362 -23.08 13.42 -21.16
CA LYS A 362 -22.82 14.74 -20.60
C LYS A 362 -21.56 15.33 -21.27
N ASN A 363 -21.65 16.59 -21.66
CA ASN A 363 -20.56 17.35 -22.26
C ASN A 363 -20.08 18.47 -21.31
N SER A 364 -18.94 19.10 -21.63
CA SER A 364 -18.27 20.15 -20.87
C SER A 364 -18.39 21.54 -21.50
N TRP A 365 -19.40 21.78 -22.35
CA TRP A 365 -19.63 23.06 -23.06
C TRP A 365 -20.75 23.92 -22.44
N GLY A 366 -21.05 23.68 -21.18
CA GLY A 366 -22.05 24.42 -20.42
C GLY A 366 -23.49 24.00 -20.69
N SER A 367 -24.38 24.41 -19.78
CA SER A 367 -25.81 24.09 -19.85
C SER A 367 -26.56 24.82 -20.96
N GLY A 368 -25.93 25.76 -21.67
CA GLY A 368 -26.53 26.41 -22.84
C GLY A 368 -26.43 25.58 -24.13
N TRP A 369 -25.57 24.56 -24.16
CA TRP A 369 -25.34 23.73 -25.34
C TRP A 369 -26.20 22.46 -25.32
N GLY A 370 -26.63 21.96 -26.48
CA GLY A 370 -27.38 20.70 -26.60
C GLY A 370 -28.64 20.62 -25.73
N ASN A 371 -28.88 19.45 -25.13
CA ASN A 371 -29.96 19.18 -24.17
C ASN A 371 -29.61 19.67 -22.76
N SER A 372 -29.40 20.97 -22.58
CA SER A 372 -28.93 21.52 -21.29
C SER A 372 -27.57 20.96 -20.85
N GLY A 373 -26.65 20.78 -21.80
CA GLY A 373 -25.31 20.22 -21.63
C GLY A 373 -25.14 18.75 -22.01
N TYR A 374 -26.21 18.12 -22.48
CA TYR A 374 -26.24 16.70 -22.82
C TYR A 374 -26.57 16.49 -24.29
N PHE A 375 -26.38 15.26 -24.77
CA PHE A 375 -26.85 14.80 -26.07
C PHE A 375 -27.07 13.28 -26.04
N TYR A 376 -27.77 12.76 -27.05
CA TYR A 376 -27.95 11.31 -27.25
C TYR A 376 -26.95 10.78 -28.28
N LEU A 377 -26.15 9.80 -27.88
CA LEU A 377 -25.18 9.10 -28.73
C LEU A 377 -25.75 7.73 -29.12
N SER A 378 -25.88 7.46 -30.42
CA SER A 378 -26.43 6.18 -30.91
C SER A 378 -25.61 4.98 -30.42
N TYR A 379 -26.27 3.86 -30.11
CA TYR A 379 -25.58 2.59 -29.83
C TYR A 379 -24.73 2.05 -30.97
N ALA A 380 -25.01 2.46 -32.21
CA ALA A 380 -24.22 2.07 -33.38
C ALA A 380 -22.96 2.92 -33.57
N ASP A 381 -22.72 3.93 -32.73
CA ASP A 381 -21.62 4.87 -32.91
C ASP A 381 -20.25 4.18 -32.93
N LEU A 382 -19.38 4.64 -33.84
CA LEU A 382 -18.02 4.13 -34.00
C LEU A 382 -17.21 4.20 -32.70
N PHE A 383 -17.31 5.30 -31.94
CA PHE A 383 -16.46 5.51 -30.77
C PHE A 383 -16.84 4.59 -29.60
N LEU A 384 -18.10 4.18 -29.47
CA LEU A 384 -18.51 3.17 -28.49
C LEU A 384 -17.85 1.80 -28.75
N GLN A 385 -17.45 1.54 -30.00
CA GLN A 385 -16.78 0.31 -30.41
C GLN A 385 -15.27 0.43 -30.27
N SER A 386 -14.70 1.56 -30.71
CA SER A 386 -13.25 1.73 -30.82
C SER A 386 -12.59 2.30 -29.58
N SER A 387 -13.24 3.22 -28.85
CA SER A 387 -12.63 3.98 -27.77
C SER A 387 -12.56 3.16 -26.48
N GLU A 388 -11.52 3.44 -25.68
CA GLU A 388 -11.48 3.02 -24.29
C GLU A 388 -12.64 3.66 -23.52
N VAL A 389 -13.19 2.91 -22.57
CA VAL A 389 -14.24 3.38 -21.66
C VAL A 389 -13.77 3.13 -20.24
N ILE A 390 -13.76 4.18 -19.41
CA ILE A 390 -13.24 4.12 -18.05
C ILE A 390 -14.37 4.48 -17.08
N ALA A 391 -14.48 3.73 -15.98
CA ALA A 391 -15.41 4.05 -14.90
C ALA A 391 -14.72 3.85 -13.55
N ASP A 392 -15.04 4.71 -12.58
CA ASP A 392 -14.29 4.79 -11.34
C ASP A 392 -15.16 4.54 -10.11
N THR A 393 -14.60 3.82 -9.13
CA THR A 393 -15.14 3.84 -7.76
C THR A 393 -14.49 4.97 -6.98
N VAL A 394 -15.34 5.78 -6.34
CA VAL A 394 -14.91 6.87 -5.47
C VAL A 394 -15.08 6.48 -4.02
N THR A 395 -14.08 6.78 -3.20
CA THR A 395 -14.14 6.67 -1.74
C THR A 395 -13.89 8.03 -1.09
N LYS A 396 -14.20 8.11 0.20
CA LYS A 396 -13.91 9.28 1.03
C LYS A 396 -12.97 8.88 2.15
N THR A 397 -11.83 9.55 2.23
CA THR A 397 -10.82 9.32 3.27
C THR A 397 -11.43 9.51 4.66
N VAL A 398 -11.52 8.42 5.41
CA VAL A 398 -12.01 8.39 6.80
C VAL A 398 -10.92 8.88 7.76
N ALA A 399 -11.29 9.24 8.99
CA ALA A 399 -10.37 9.79 9.99
C ALA A 399 -9.14 8.90 10.33
N THR A 400 -9.18 7.61 9.97
CA THR A 400 -7.98 6.75 9.94
C THR A 400 -7.17 7.07 8.69
N LYS A 401 -6.00 7.67 8.89
CA LYS A 401 -5.07 7.95 7.79
C LYS A 401 -4.60 6.62 7.18
N ASN A 402 -5.18 6.27 6.05
CA ASN A 402 -4.65 5.25 5.16
C ASN A 402 -3.44 5.86 4.45
N TYR A 403 -2.36 5.10 4.41
CA TYR A 403 -1.12 5.45 3.76
C TYR A 403 -0.94 4.50 2.59
N THR A 404 -0.68 5.07 1.42
CA THR A 404 -0.37 4.30 0.22
C THR A 404 1.07 4.55 -0.17
N ALA A 405 1.73 3.51 -0.66
CA ALA A 405 3.10 3.58 -1.14
C ALA A 405 3.23 4.12 -2.58
N THR A 406 2.11 4.51 -3.20
CA THR A 406 2.04 5.10 -4.53
C THR A 406 3.02 6.26 -4.60
N ASN A 407 4.07 6.08 -5.38
CA ASN A 407 5.15 7.04 -5.49
C ASN A 407 5.36 7.33 -6.97
N THR A 408 4.39 7.98 -7.59
CA THR A 408 4.41 8.28 -9.01
C THR A 408 4.71 9.76 -9.26
N SER A 409 5.52 10.00 -10.29
CA SER A 409 5.45 11.22 -11.08
C SER A 409 4.22 11.16 -12.01
N ALA A 410 3.80 12.29 -12.57
CA ALA A 410 2.67 12.39 -13.50
C ALA A 410 2.84 11.60 -14.83
N GLU A 411 3.92 10.83 -14.99
CA GLU A 411 4.30 10.08 -16.20
C GLU A 411 4.07 8.56 -16.08
N ALA A 412 3.43 8.10 -14.99
CA ALA A 412 3.40 6.69 -14.60
C ALA A 412 2.72 5.71 -15.58
N SER A 413 1.98 6.19 -16.59
CA SER A 413 1.22 5.33 -17.50
C SER A 413 1.91 5.01 -18.83
N SER A 414 3.09 5.56 -19.13
CA SER A 414 3.71 5.38 -20.46
C SER A 414 4.60 4.14 -20.61
N TYR A 415 4.90 3.42 -19.52
CA TYR A 415 5.82 2.28 -19.53
C TYR A 415 5.15 1.01 -19.04
N TYR A 416 5.19 -0.02 -19.88
CA TYR A 416 4.61 -1.33 -19.64
C TYR A 416 5.69 -2.40 -19.76
N LEU A 417 5.61 -3.42 -18.89
CA LEU A 417 6.34 -4.66 -19.05
C LEU A 417 5.39 -5.71 -19.60
N ASP A 418 5.70 -6.24 -20.79
CA ASP A 418 4.98 -7.36 -21.38
C ASP A 418 5.62 -8.69 -20.96
N PHE A 419 4.78 -9.59 -20.47
CA PHE A 419 5.11 -10.94 -20.03
C PHE A 419 4.29 -11.99 -20.80
N GLY A 420 3.81 -11.68 -22.01
CA GLY A 420 3.05 -12.63 -22.84
C GLY A 420 3.86 -13.73 -23.51
N SER A 421 3.20 -14.51 -24.37
CA SER A 421 3.80 -15.63 -25.12
C SER A 421 4.90 -15.21 -26.12
N ASN A 422 4.92 -13.94 -26.52
CA ASN A 422 5.94 -13.36 -27.41
C ASN A 422 7.00 -12.53 -26.64
N ALA A 423 6.91 -12.47 -25.31
CA ALA A 423 7.86 -11.71 -24.51
C ALA A 423 9.21 -12.44 -24.38
N SER A 424 10.28 -11.68 -24.15
CA SER A 424 11.60 -12.22 -23.79
C SER A 424 11.59 -12.95 -22.44
N LEU A 425 10.53 -12.78 -21.66
CA LEU A 425 10.26 -13.44 -20.39
C LEU A 425 9.07 -14.38 -20.56
N ALA A 426 9.29 -15.60 -21.07
CA ALA A 426 8.24 -16.62 -21.23
C ALA A 426 7.55 -16.94 -19.90
N THR A 427 6.25 -17.29 -19.90
CA THR A 427 5.45 -17.32 -18.67
C THR A 427 4.64 -18.59 -18.42
N THR A 428 4.36 -18.84 -17.14
CA THR A 428 3.55 -19.96 -16.66
C THR A 428 2.45 -19.45 -15.71
N ASN A 429 1.45 -20.27 -15.43
CA ASN A 429 0.35 -19.99 -14.50
C ASN A 429 0.76 -19.88 -13.02
N ASN A 430 2.04 -19.68 -12.71
CA ASN A 430 2.59 -19.61 -11.36
C ASN A 430 3.61 -18.49 -11.18
N ASN A 431 3.66 -17.53 -12.11
CA ASN A 431 4.55 -16.38 -12.00
C ASN A 431 4.10 -15.46 -10.85
N LEU A 432 5.07 -15.01 -10.04
CA LEU A 432 4.83 -14.04 -8.98
C LEU A 432 5.38 -12.70 -9.42
N PHE A 433 4.58 -11.66 -9.25
CA PHE A 433 4.96 -10.26 -9.43
C PHE A 433 4.99 -9.59 -8.06
N ILE A 434 6.14 -9.04 -7.67
CA ILE A 434 6.42 -8.72 -6.26
C ILE A 434 6.90 -7.29 -6.14
N ASN A 435 6.40 -6.58 -5.11
CA ASN A 435 6.99 -5.34 -4.60
C ASN A 435 7.41 -5.50 -3.14
N SER A 436 8.61 -5.02 -2.81
CA SER A 436 9.14 -4.98 -1.44
C SER A 436 9.03 -3.58 -0.82
N TYR A 437 8.50 -3.51 0.38
CA TYR A 437 8.17 -2.31 1.13
C TYR A 437 8.90 -2.23 2.46
N LYS A 438 8.92 -1.03 3.06
CA LYS A 438 9.38 -0.82 4.43
C LYS A 438 8.40 0.06 5.22
N THR A 439 7.94 -0.41 6.38
CA THR A 439 7.14 0.41 7.29
C THR A 439 7.96 1.55 7.87
N GLY A 440 7.33 2.66 8.20
CA GLY A 440 8.05 3.85 8.66
C GLY A 440 8.57 3.76 10.11
N THR A 441 9.37 4.75 10.49
CA THR A 441 10.23 4.73 11.69
C THR A 441 9.61 5.29 12.97
N SER A 442 8.45 5.96 12.89
CA SER A 442 7.90 6.73 14.02
C SER A 442 7.25 5.86 15.10
N SER A 443 7.77 5.95 16.32
CA SER A 443 7.27 5.35 17.56
C SER A 443 6.05 6.05 18.17
N ALA A 444 5.64 7.21 17.63
CA ALA A 444 4.58 8.05 18.21
C ALA A 444 3.15 7.69 17.78
N SER A 445 2.96 6.86 16.74
CA SER A 445 1.68 6.77 16.02
C SER A 445 1.05 5.37 15.97
N GLY A 446 1.58 4.41 16.71
CA GLY A 446 1.16 3.00 16.59
C GLY A 446 1.89 2.28 15.45
N SER A 447 1.44 1.07 15.12
CA SER A 447 2.05 0.22 14.10
C SER A 447 1.20 0.11 12.86
N GLU A 448 1.82 -0.23 11.73
CA GLU A 448 1.16 -0.28 10.43
C GLU A 448 0.43 -1.63 10.27
N ILE A 449 -0.85 -1.56 9.91
CA ILE A 449 -1.67 -2.68 9.48
C ILE A 449 -1.78 -2.58 7.96
N LEU A 450 -1.29 -3.59 7.26
CA LEU A 450 -1.56 -3.79 5.84
C LEU A 450 -2.96 -4.42 5.72
N ASP A 451 -3.89 -3.74 5.06
CA ASP A 451 -5.29 -4.18 4.92
C ASP A 451 -5.71 -4.45 3.48
N SER A 452 -4.95 -3.93 2.52
CA SER A 452 -5.21 -4.10 1.11
C SER A 452 -3.94 -3.89 0.29
N ILE A 453 -3.98 -4.38 -0.93
CA ILE A 453 -3.06 -3.96 -1.99
C ILE A 453 -3.88 -3.47 -3.16
N SER A 454 -3.32 -2.61 -3.98
CA SER A 454 -3.87 -2.35 -5.30
C SER A 454 -2.93 -2.80 -6.38
N ALA A 455 -3.48 -3.14 -7.54
CA ALA A 455 -2.68 -3.38 -8.72
C ALA A 455 -3.41 -2.94 -9.97
N ASP A 456 -2.63 -2.49 -10.95
CA ASP A 456 -3.12 -2.19 -12.29
C ASP A 456 -2.81 -3.36 -13.23
N VAL A 457 -3.86 -3.87 -13.86
CA VAL A 457 -3.81 -5.03 -14.75
C VAL A 457 -4.54 -4.66 -16.03
N GLU A 458 -3.84 -4.71 -17.16
CA GLU A 458 -4.36 -4.24 -18.45
C GLU A 458 -5.24 -5.28 -19.18
N GLU A 459 -5.44 -6.45 -18.57
CA GLU A 459 -6.20 -7.56 -19.14
C GLU A 459 -7.41 -7.93 -18.26
N ALA A 460 -8.57 -8.05 -18.89
CA ALA A 460 -9.79 -8.51 -18.25
C ALA A 460 -9.78 -10.04 -18.05
N GLY A 461 -10.38 -10.53 -16.97
CA GLY A 461 -10.45 -11.96 -16.64
C GLY A 461 -9.21 -12.54 -15.95
N VAL A 462 -8.26 -11.71 -15.52
CA VAL A 462 -7.03 -12.13 -14.83
C VAL A 462 -7.35 -12.64 -13.43
N LYS A 463 -6.84 -13.83 -13.07
CA LYS A 463 -7.06 -14.48 -11.78
C LYS A 463 -5.76 -14.52 -10.99
N VAL A 464 -5.75 -13.95 -9.79
CA VAL A 464 -4.56 -13.85 -8.94
C VAL A 464 -4.77 -14.48 -7.57
N ASN A 465 -3.68 -15.01 -6.99
CA ASN A 465 -3.57 -15.15 -5.54
C ASN A 465 -2.76 -13.97 -5.00
N VAL A 466 -3.29 -13.32 -3.96
CA VAL A 466 -2.60 -12.25 -3.25
C VAL A 466 -1.75 -12.86 -2.16
N LEU A 467 -0.47 -12.53 -2.17
CA LEU A 467 0.55 -13.14 -1.33
C LEU A 467 1.27 -12.09 -0.48
N TYR A 468 1.72 -12.50 0.70
CA TYR A 468 2.50 -11.67 1.62
C TYR A 468 3.69 -12.42 2.19
N LYS A 469 4.79 -11.70 2.37
CA LYS A 469 5.99 -12.18 3.07
C LYS A 469 6.51 -11.12 4.03
N LEU A 470 6.86 -11.52 5.25
CA LEU A 470 7.62 -10.66 6.16
C LEU A 470 9.10 -10.62 5.70
N GLY A 471 9.68 -9.43 5.63
CA GLY A 471 10.98 -9.18 5.02
C GLY A 471 10.92 -8.94 3.50
N GLY A 472 11.99 -8.37 2.96
CA GLY A 472 12.17 -8.22 1.51
C GLY A 472 12.45 -9.57 0.82
N VAL A 473 12.48 -9.54 -0.52
CA VAL A 473 12.88 -10.68 -1.36
C VAL A 473 14.41 -10.73 -1.52
N THR A 474 14.96 -11.94 -1.54
CA THR A 474 16.37 -12.24 -1.83
C THR A 474 16.47 -13.29 -2.93
N SER A 475 17.65 -13.54 -3.50
CA SER A 475 17.86 -14.57 -4.54
C SER A 475 17.42 -15.98 -4.14
N ASN A 476 17.33 -16.26 -2.83
CA ASN A 476 16.92 -17.55 -2.28
C ASN A 476 15.42 -17.64 -1.95
N THR A 477 14.66 -16.56 -2.15
CA THR A 477 13.24 -16.52 -1.82
C THR A 477 12.45 -17.44 -2.74
N LYS A 478 11.54 -18.22 -2.14
CA LYS A 478 10.68 -19.20 -2.83
C LYS A 478 9.22 -18.84 -2.62
N LEU A 479 8.34 -19.39 -3.45
CA LEU A 479 6.88 -19.28 -3.28
C LEU A 479 6.42 -19.72 -1.87
N SER A 480 7.03 -20.78 -1.31
CA SER A 480 6.71 -21.27 0.04
C SER A 480 7.01 -20.29 1.18
N ASP A 481 7.78 -19.24 0.92
CA ASP A 481 8.07 -18.20 1.91
C ASP A 481 6.95 -17.17 2.03
N PHE A 482 6.00 -17.20 1.09
CA PHE A 482 4.82 -16.34 1.10
C PHE A 482 3.64 -17.07 1.72
N ARG A 483 2.84 -16.33 2.49
CA ARG A 483 1.49 -16.75 2.87
C ARG A 483 0.49 -16.19 1.87
N THR A 484 -0.53 -16.98 1.54
CA THR A 484 -1.67 -16.51 0.77
C THR A 484 -2.60 -15.70 1.66
N LEU A 485 -2.93 -14.49 1.23
CA LEU A 485 -3.91 -13.60 1.87
C LEU A 485 -5.32 -13.80 1.29
N GLY A 486 -5.41 -14.25 0.04
CA GLY A 486 -6.67 -14.54 -0.64
C GLY A 486 -6.48 -14.75 -2.14
N SER A 487 -7.58 -14.92 -2.86
CA SER A 487 -7.63 -14.95 -4.32
C SER A 487 -8.55 -13.84 -4.82
N TYR A 488 -8.24 -13.29 -5.99
CA TYR A 488 -9.00 -12.21 -6.61
C TYR A 488 -9.09 -12.42 -8.13
N SER A 489 -10.19 -11.97 -8.74
CA SER A 489 -10.37 -12.01 -10.20
C SER A 489 -10.65 -10.60 -10.70
N PHE A 490 -9.75 -10.08 -11.53
CA PHE A 490 -9.96 -8.84 -12.28
C PHE A 490 -10.97 -9.14 -13.38
N THR A 491 -12.23 -8.80 -13.16
CA THR A 491 -13.28 -9.01 -14.16
C THR A 491 -13.08 -8.10 -15.36
N ASP A 492 -12.58 -6.90 -15.10
CA ASP A 492 -12.25 -5.85 -16.05
C ASP A 492 -10.79 -5.44 -15.84
N ALA A 493 -10.19 -4.80 -16.84
CA ALA A 493 -8.85 -4.23 -16.73
C ALA A 493 -8.85 -2.97 -15.84
N GLY A 494 -7.67 -2.48 -15.48
CA GLY A 494 -7.44 -1.23 -14.74
C GLY A 494 -6.97 -1.42 -13.30
N TYR A 495 -6.82 -0.29 -12.60
CA TYR A 495 -6.35 -0.23 -11.22
C TYR A 495 -7.43 -0.66 -10.23
N GLN A 496 -7.19 -1.73 -9.48
CA GLN A 496 -8.15 -2.23 -8.49
C GLN A 496 -7.49 -2.51 -7.14
N THR A 497 -8.14 -2.06 -6.07
CA THR A 497 -7.85 -2.34 -4.67
C THR A 497 -8.44 -3.69 -4.28
N ILE A 498 -7.57 -4.59 -3.80
CA ILE A 498 -7.88 -5.93 -3.32
C ILE A 498 -7.80 -5.93 -1.78
N PRO A 499 -8.94 -5.93 -1.07
CA PRO A 499 -8.95 -6.02 0.38
C PRO A 499 -8.66 -7.46 0.84
N PHE A 500 -8.06 -7.58 2.03
CA PHE A 500 -7.87 -8.85 2.70
C PHE A 500 -7.88 -8.67 4.22
N SER A 501 -7.84 -9.79 4.96
CA SER A 501 -7.76 -9.72 6.42
C SER A 501 -6.49 -9.01 6.89
N ASP A 502 -6.68 -8.08 7.83
CA ASP A 502 -5.62 -7.28 8.45
C ASP A 502 -4.32 -8.04 8.72
N VAL A 503 -3.22 -7.44 8.27
CA VAL A 503 -1.86 -7.91 8.46
C VAL A 503 -1.10 -6.92 9.30
N SER A 504 -0.75 -7.31 10.52
CA SER A 504 0.07 -6.45 11.37
C SER A 504 1.55 -6.51 11.01
N ILE A 505 2.16 -5.36 10.77
CA ILE A 505 3.57 -5.23 10.38
C ILE A 505 4.30 -4.40 11.45
N PRO A 506 5.39 -4.92 12.05
CA PRO A 506 6.17 -4.14 13.00
C PRO A 506 6.77 -2.88 12.35
N ASN A 507 7.02 -1.85 13.15
CA ASN A 507 7.61 -0.59 12.66
C ASN A 507 9.05 -0.82 12.16
N ASN A 508 9.49 0.01 11.22
CA ASN A 508 10.83 -0.07 10.61
C ASN A 508 11.18 -1.47 10.06
N THR A 509 10.19 -2.21 9.57
CA THR A 509 10.34 -3.59 9.10
C THR A 509 10.02 -3.68 7.62
N SER A 510 10.86 -4.40 6.89
CA SER A 510 10.59 -4.71 5.49
C SER A 510 9.53 -5.80 5.36
N PHE A 511 8.74 -5.74 4.29
CA PHE A 511 7.79 -6.78 3.92
C PHE A 511 7.63 -6.79 2.40
N SER A 512 7.04 -7.84 1.84
CA SER A 512 6.77 -7.94 0.41
C SER A 512 5.33 -8.36 0.19
N VAL A 513 4.70 -7.80 -0.84
CA VAL A 513 3.40 -8.24 -1.36
C VAL A 513 3.58 -8.72 -2.79
N ALA A 514 2.80 -9.72 -3.18
CA ALA A 514 2.91 -10.29 -4.51
C ALA A 514 1.58 -10.73 -5.09
N LEU A 515 1.49 -10.71 -6.42
CA LEU A 515 0.42 -11.30 -7.20
C LEU A 515 0.95 -12.55 -7.88
N GLN A 516 0.35 -13.70 -7.58
CA GLN A 516 0.56 -14.93 -8.36
C GLN A 516 -0.54 -15.04 -9.41
N VAL A 517 -0.22 -14.90 -10.69
CA VAL A 517 -1.21 -14.97 -11.77
C VAL A 517 -1.43 -16.43 -12.17
N SER A 518 -2.65 -16.92 -11.94
CA SER A 518 -3.03 -18.34 -12.04
C SER A 518 -3.52 -18.79 -13.42
N ASN A 519 -3.83 -17.85 -14.30
CA ASN A 519 -4.33 -18.12 -15.66
C ASN A 519 -3.57 -17.34 -16.73
N MET A 520 -2.33 -16.94 -16.43
CA MET A 520 -1.48 -16.11 -17.27
C MET A 520 -1.33 -16.65 -18.71
N THR A 521 -1.23 -17.97 -18.89
CA THR A 521 -1.08 -18.61 -20.22
C THR A 521 -2.34 -18.52 -21.09
N SER A 522 -3.45 -17.99 -20.56
CA SER A 522 -4.68 -17.75 -21.31
C SER A 522 -4.60 -16.45 -22.12
N PHE A 523 -3.60 -15.60 -21.85
CA PHE A 523 -3.41 -14.31 -22.47
C PHE A 523 -2.23 -14.38 -23.45
N LYS A 524 -2.42 -13.81 -24.63
CA LYS A 524 -1.37 -13.74 -25.65
C LYS A 524 -0.27 -12.78 -25.23
N ASP A 525 -0.70 -11.59 -24.78
CA ASP A 525 0.10 -10.51 -24.24
C ASP A 525 -0.37 -10.32 -22.78
N PHE A 526 0.54 -10.10 -21.84
CA PHE A 526 0.19 -9.83 -20.44
C PHE A 526 1.04 -8.68 -19.95
N THR A 527 0.46 -7.49 -19.95
CA THR A 527 1.19 -6.27 -19.63
C THR A 527 0.88 -5.82 -18.21
N LEU A 528 1.93 -5.41 -17.49
CA LEU A 528 1.80 -4.71 -16.22
C LEU A 528 2.46 -3.34 -16.35
N PRO A 529 1.79 -2.26 -15.94
CA PRO A 529 2.39 -0.94 -15.92
C PRO A 529 3.48 -0.86 -14.84
N VAL A 530 4.46 0.01 -15.09
CA VAL A 530 5.50 0.36 -14.12
C VAL A 530 5.44 1.83 -13.77
N GLN A 531 5.61 2.11 -12.48
CA GLN A 531 5.71 3.45 -11.92
C GLN A 531 7.16 3.90 -11.75
N ASN A 532 7.46 5.12 -12.17
CA ASN A 532 8.68 5.82 -11.79
C ASN A 532 8.57 6.29 -10.33
N LEU A 533 9.60 6.06 -9.50
CA LEU A 533 9.67 6.70 -8.19
C LEU A 533 9.75 8.22 -8.33
N ALA A 534 8.82 8.95 -7.69
CA ALA A 534 9.14 10.30 -7.25
C ALA A 534 10.18 10.24 -6.10
N THR A 535 10.91 11.33 -5.87
CA THR A 535 11.78 11.43 -4.69
C THR A 535 10.93 11.24 -3.44
N ALA A 536 11.17 10.14 -2.70
CA ALA A 536 10.33 9.72 -1.59
C ALA A 536 10.01 10.91 -0.66
N SER A 537 8.74 11.34 -0.64
CA SER A 537 8.30 12.34 0.32
C SER A 537 8.36 11.70 1.72
N SER A 538 8.79 12.46 2.72
CA SER A 538 8.87 11.99 4.11
C SER A 538 7.52 11.54 4.72
N ALA A 539 6.41 11.72 4.00
CA ALA A 539 5.04 11.43 4.44
C ALA A 539 4.43 10.15 3.82
N THR A 540 5.00 9.59 2.76
CA THR A 540 4.48 8.40 2.06
C THR A 540 4.83 7.13 2.83
N ARG A 541 3.83 6.29 3.12
CA ARG A 541 4.01 5.00 3.82
C ARG A 541 3.04 3.96 3.24
N PRO A 542 3.36 2.66 3.29
CA PRO A 542 4.69 2.12 3.55
C PRO A 542 5.66 2.63 2.46
N VAL A 543 6.96 2.63 2.73
CA VAL A 543 7.96 3.20 1.81
C VAL A 543 8.31 2.15 0.74
N LEU A 544 8.04 2.48 -0.52
CA LEU A 544 8.60 1.78 -1.68
C LEU A 544 9.92 2.45 -2.07
N THR A 545 11.02 1.68 -2.09
CA THR A 545 12.30 2.20 -2.58
C THR A 545 12.46 1.94 -4.07
N SER A 546 13.36 2.68 -4.73
CA SER A 546 13.80 2.33 -6.08
C SER A 546 14.31 0.91 -6.09
N LYS A 547 14.02 0.20 -7.17
CA LYS A 547 14.46 -1.17 -7.34
C LYS A 547 13.94 -2.10 -6.23
N ALA A 548 12.63 -2.09 -6.04
CA ALA A 548 11.93 -2.98 -5.12
C ALA A 548 11.08 -4.08 -5.80
N SER A 549 10.95 -4.03 -7.13
CA SER A 549 10.18 -5.00 -7.91
C SER A 549 10.97 -6.21 -8.39
N SER A 550 10.39 -7.39 -8.19
CA SER A 550 10.95 -8.65 -8.66
C SER A 550 9.85 -9.53 -9.23
N MET A 551 10.22 -10.46 -10.11
CA MET A 551 9.37 -11.60 -10.45
C MET A 551 9.98 -12.91 -9.95
N ILE A 552 9.16 -13.92 -9.70
CA ILE A 552 9.66 -15.31 -9.59
C ILE A 552 9.22 -16.07 -10.83
N TYR A 553 10.21 -16.54 -11.60
CA TYR A 553 10.04 -17.32 -12.82
C TYR A 553 10.81 -18.63 -12.69
N ASN A 554 10.18 -19.77 -12.95
CA ASN A 554 10.77 -21.11 -12.81
C ASN A 554 11.50 -21.33 -11.47
N GLY A 555 10.95 -20.75 -10.38
CA GLY A 555 11.53 -20.85 -9.04
C GLY A 555 12.76 -19.97 -8.78
N GLN A 556 13.16 -19.14 -9.74
CA GLN A 556 14.23 -18.16 -9.60
C GLN A 556 13.66 -16.75 -9.44
N VAL A 557 14.23 -15.99 -8.51
CA VAL A 557 13.93 -14.57 -8.35
C VAL A 557 14.69 -13.79 -9.41
N ILE A 558 13.96 -13.06 -10.24
CA ILE A 558 14.48 -12.15 -11.25
C ILE A 558 14.13 -10.72 -10.82
N PRO A 559 15.11 -9.90 -10.42
CA PRO A 559 14.88 -8.48 -10.22
C PRO A 559 14.48 -7.84 -11.56
N LEU A 560 13.47 -6.97 -11.57
CA LEU A 560 12.97 -6.36 -12.81
C LEU A 560 13.81 -5.14 -13.26
N TYR A 561 15.14 -5.19 -13.06
CA TYR A 561 16.09 -4.15 -13.50
C TYR A 561 16.89 -4.69 -14.69
N SER A 562 16.34 -4.60 -15.89
CA SER A 562 17.09 -4.89 -17.11
C SER A 562 17.64 -3.59 -17.71
N SER A 563 18.48 -3.70 -18.74
CA SER A 563 18.87 -2.56 -19.60
C SER A 563 17.68 -1.86 -20.29
N THR A 564 16.46 -2.40 -20.16
CA THR A 564 15.19 -1.85 -20.66
C THR A 564 14.36 -1.11 -19.61
N VAL A 565 14.69 -1.22 -18.32
CA VAL A 565 13.97 -0.55 -17.22
C VAL A 565 14.91 0.47 -16.60
N ALA A 566 14.56 1.75 -16.68
CA ALA A 566 15.41 2.82 -16.17
C ALA A 566 15.59 2.70 -14.64
N ASP A 567 16.73 3.16 -14.13
CA ASP A 567 16.98 3.26 -12.69
C ASP A 567 15.84 4.03 -12.00
N GLY A 568 15.03 3.36 -11.19
CA GLY A 568 13.94 3.99 -10.41
C GLY A 568 12.51 3.52 -10.69
N GLN A 569 12.29 2.55 -11.57
CA GLN A 569 10.95 2.01 -11.86
C GLN A 569 10.57 0.80 -10.98
N ASN A 570 9.27 0.66 -10.68
CA ASN A 570 8.67 -0.48 -9.98
C ASN A 570 7.33 -0.87 -10.61
N LEU A 571 6.87 -2.10 -10.46
CA LEU A 571 5.51 -2.54 -10.84
C LEU A 571 4.44 -1.72 -10.10
N TYR A 572 3.31 -1.49 -10.76
CA TYR A 572 2.13 -0.86 -10.16
C TYR A 572 1.37 -1.86 -9.26
N ILE A 573 1.98 -2.23 -8.12
CA ILE A 573 1.40 -3.09 -7.09
C ILE A 573 1.59 -2.38 -5.75
N ASP A 574 0.61 -1.61 -5.28
CA ASP A 574 0.74 -0.74 -4.11
C ASP A 574 0.26 -1.40 -2.84
N ALA A 575 1.02 -1.24 -1.77
CA ALA A 575 0.59 -1.65 -0.44
C ALA A 575 -0.12 -0.49 0.28
N HIS A 576 -1.30 -0.76 0.84
CA HIS A 576 -2.03 0.20 1.66
C HIS A 576 -1.91 -0.20 3.14
N THR A 577 -1.36 0.71 3.94
CA THR A 577 -1.29 0.52 5.39
C THR A 577 -2.05 1.59 6.13
N ARG A 578 -2.60 1.25 7.29
CA ARG A 578 -3.15 2.21 8.25
C ARG A 578 -2.47 2.06 9.59
N LEU A 579 -2.46 3.14 10.36
CA LEU A 579 -1.93 3.08 11.72
C LEU A 579 -2.96 2.46 12.67
N ALA A 580 -2.55 1.42 13.38
CA ALA A 580 -3.26 0.89 14.53
C ALA A 580 -2.53 1.26 15.82
N LYS A 581 -3.29 1.73 16.81
CA LYS A 581 -2.79 1.89 18.17
C LYS A 581 -2.43 0.51 18.73
N GLY A 582 -1.17 0.31 19.07
CA GLY A 582 -0.73 -0.90 19.78
C GLY A 582 -1.33 -0.96 21.18
N TYR A 583 -1.43 -2.17 21.72
CA TYR A 583 -1.86 -2.43 23.09
C TYR A 583 -0.68 -2.53 24.04
N LYS A 584 -0.75 -1.80 25.15
CA LYS A 584 0.24 -1.83 26.22
C LYS A 584 -0.06 -2.99 27.17
N VAL A 585 0.89 -3.90 27.29
CA VAL A 585 0.91 -4.94 28.33
C VAL A 585 1.84 -4.50 29.45
N SER A 586 1.26 -4.15 30.59
CA SER A 586 1.98 -3.76 31.80
C SER A 586 2.15 -4.96 32.72
N PHE A 587 3.23 -4.99 33.50
CA PHE A 587 3.51 -6.07 34.44
C PHE A 587 3.54 -5.53 35.86
N ASN A 588 2.54 -5.90 36.66
CA ASN A 588 2.54 -5.65 38.10
C ASN A 588 3.16 -6.86 38.80
N SER A 589 4.40 -6.70 39.27
CA SER A 589 5.14 -7.76 39.97
C SER A 589 4.60 -8.08 41.37
N ASN A 590 3.58 -7.37 41.87
CA ASN A 590 3.00 -7.57 43.20
C ASN A 590 4.06 -7.68 44.31
N GLY A 591 4.98 -6.71 44.34
CA GLY A 591 6.07 -6.64 45.32
C GLY A 591 7.34 -7.43 44.95
N GLY A 592 7.40 -8.02 43.74
CA GLY A 592 8.65 -8.56 43.19
C GLY A 592 9.46 -7.52 42.39
N SER A 593 10.58 -7.95 41.82
CA SER A 593 11.43 -7.11 40.96
C SER A 593 10.65 -6.53 39.76
N SER A 594 11.06 -5.34 39.30
CA SER A 594 10.37 -4.60 38.24
C SER A 594 10.47 -5.28 36.88
N VAL A 595 9.36 -5.30 36.13
CA VAL A 595 9.31 -5.82 34.75
C VAL A 595 8.77 -4.72 33.84
N SER A 596 9.54 -4.34 32.82
CA SER A 596 9.15 -3.29 31.88
C SER A 596 7.92 -3.66 31.08
N ALA A 597 7.02 -2.70 30.88
CA ALA A 597 5.87 -2.85 29.99
C ALA A 597 6.32 -3.08 28.55
N LYS A 598 5.50 -3.79 27.78
CA LYS A 598 5.72 -4.02 26.34
C LYS A 598 4.49 -3.57 25.56
N ASN A 599 4.70 -3.02 24.37
CA ASN A 599 3.62 -2.76 23.42
C ASN A 599 3.55 -3.93 22.44
N VAL A 600 2.34 -4.39 22.13
CA VAL A 600 2.07 -5.44 21.15
C VAL A 600 0.93 -5.01 20.22
N LEU A 601 0.87 -5.64 19.06
CA LEU A 601 -0.11 -5.34 18.04
C LEU A 601 -1.45 -6.00 18.38
N PRO A 602 -2.59 -5.44 17.94
CA PRO A 602 -3.86 -6.17 17.95
C PRO A 602 -3.69 -7.56 17.32
N GLY A 603 -4.18 -8.60 17.99
CA GLY A 603 -4.07 -9.99 17.53
C GLY A 603 -2.70 -10.63 17.75
N ALA A 604 -1.64 -9.88 18.10
CA ALA A 604 -0.32 -10.46 18.32
C ALA A 604 -0.20 -11.10 19.71
N LYS A 605 0.71 -12.07 19.82
CA LYS A 605 1.08 -12.72 21.09
C LYS A 605 2.21 -11.93 21.76
N ILE A 606 2.25 -11.94 23.09
CA ILE A 606 3.36 -11.34 23.85
C ILE A 606 4.33 -12.42 24.32
N SER A 607 5.64 -12.17 24.19
CA SER A 607 6.66 -13.07 24.74
C SER A 607 6.71 -12.97 26.28
N LYS A 608 6.67 -14.13 26.93
CA LYS A 608 6.79 -14.24 28.39
C LYS A 608 8.08 -13.56 28.87
N PRO A 609 8.02 -12.61 29.81
CA PRO A 609 9.22 -11.98 30.35
C PRO A 609 10.00 -12.99 31.23
N VAL A 610 11.25 -12.65 31.54
CA VAL A 610 11.99 -13.31 32.62
C VAL A 610 11.18 -13.22 33.90
N ASN A 611 11.10 -14.32 34.66
CA ASN A 611 10.33 -14.35 35.90
C ASN A 611 10.90 -13.30 36.88
N PRO A 612 10.06 -12.46 37.51
CA PRO A 612 10.51 -11.57 38.57
C PRO A 612 10.90 -12.39 39.80
N SER A 613 11.62 -11.78 40.74
CA SER A 613 12.02 -12.37 42.02
C SER A 613 11.41 -11.61 43.20
N ARG A 614 11.09 -12.31 44.29
CA ARG A 614 10.56 -11.74 45.54
C ARG A 614 11.06 -12.55 46.74
N ALA A 615 11.78 -11.90 47.66
CA ALA A 615 12.37 -12.57 48.82
C ALA A 615 11.33 -13.29 49.68
N GLY A 616 11.54 -14.59 49.97
CA GLY A 616 10.64 -15.42 50.79
C GLY A 616 9.42 -15.98 50.04
N TYR A 617 9.34 -15.81 48.71
CA TYR A 617 8.24 -16.28 47.89
C TYR A 617 8.73 -16.97 46.62
N ARG A 618 8.00 -18.00 46.18
CA ARG A 618 8.16 -18.56 44.84
C ARG A 618 7.21 -17.93 43.84
N PHE A 619 7.71 -17.65 42.64
CA PHE A 619 6.89 -17.16 41.53
C PHE A 619 6.01 -18.30 40.98
N VAL A 620 4.70 -18.11 40.98
CA VAL A 620 3.73 -19.11 40.50
C VAL A 620 3.40 -18.89 39.03
N GLY A 621 3.25 -17.64 38.61
CA GLY A 621 2.86 -17.30 37.24
C GLY A 621 2.29 -15.90 37.11
N TRP A 622 1.98 -15.52 35.87
CA TRP A 622 1.29 -14.27 35.53
C TRP A 622 -0.21 -14.52 35.42
N TYR A 623 -1.00 -13.57 35.92
CA TYR A 623 -2.46 -13.63 35.96
C TYR A 623 -3.06 -12.40 35.27
N SER A 624 -4.22 -12.56 34.65
CA SER A 624 -4.89 -11.51 33.89
C SER A 624 -5.74 -10.56 34.75
N ASP A 625 -5.95 -10.92 36.01
CA ASP A 625 -6.74 -10.20 37.00
C ASP A 625 -5.94 -9.94 38.28
N SER A 626 -6.23 -8.83 38.96
CA SER A 626 -5.61 -8.48 40.23
C SER A 626 -5.95 -9.45 41.37
N GLY A 627 -7.06 -10.18 41.25
CA GLY A 627 -7.48 -11.24 42.19
C GLY A 627 -6.69 -12.54 42.07
N LEU A 628 -5.80 -12.68 41.08
CA LEU A 628 -4.94 -13.85 40.86
C LEU A 628 -5.72 -15.17 40.67
N THR A 629 -6.87 -15.07 39.98
CA THR A 629 -7.79 -16.20 39.72
C THR A 629 -7.65 -16.76 38.31
N LYS A 630 -7.32 -15.94 37.30
CA LYS A 630 -7.21 -16.31 35.89
C LYS A 630 -5.77 -16.26 35.40
N ALA A 631 -5.11 -17.42 35.36
CA ALA A 631 -3.76 -17.54 34.82
C ALA A 631 -3.71 -17.03 33.37
N TYR A 632 -2.67 -16.27 33.04
CA TYR A 632 -2.51 -15.72 31.70
C TYR A 632 -1.80 -16.71 30.79
N ASP A 633 -2.41 -17.02 29.65
CA ASP A 633 -1.82 -17.81 28.58
C ASP A 633 -1.08 -16.91 27.58
N PHE A 634 0.25 -17.06 27.50
CA PHE A 634 1.09 -16.31 26.57
C PHE A 634 0.93 -16.76 25.11
N SER A 635 0.20 -17.84 24.85
CA SER A 635 -0.18 -18.28 23.51
C SER A 635 -1.40 -17.52 22.96
N SER A 636 -2.16 -16.84 23.82
CA SER A 636 -3.35 -16.07 23.47
C SER A 636 -3.02 -14.70 22.87
N PRO A 637 -3.81 -14.22 21.88
CA PRO A 637 -3.63 -12.90 21.27
C PRO A 637 -3.98 -11.76 22.24
N VAL A 638 -3.34 -10.61 22.06
CA VAL A 638 -3.61 -9.39 22.82
C VAL A 638 -4.46 -8.43 21.99
N ASN A 639 -5.67 -8.15 22.48
CA ASN A 639 -6.66 -7.31 21.79
C ASN A 639 -7.11 -6.09 22.61
N ALA A 640 -6.44 -5.79 23.72
CA ALA A 640 -6.68 -4.61 24.55
C ALA A 640 -5.45 -4.33 25.45
N ASP A 641 -5.31 -3.08 25.90
CA ASP A 641 -4.38 -2.74 26.98
C ASP A 641 -4.68 -3.62 28.19
N LYS A 642 -3.64 -4.20 28.80
CA LYS A 642 -3.83 -5.08 29.95
C LYS A 642 -2.67 -5.03 30.93
N THR A 643 -2.98 -5.32 32.18
CA THR A 643 -1.96 -5.53 33.22
C THR A 643 -1.93 -7.00 33.60
N LEU A 644 -0.74 -7.59 33.59
CA LEU A 644 -0.49 -8.93 34.09
C LEU A 644 0.06 -8.85 35.52
N TYR A 645 -0.48 -9.67 36.41
CA TYR A 645 -0.20 -9.65 37.85
C TYR A 645 0.57 -10.91 38.26
N ALA A 646 1.69 -10.72 38.93
CA ALA A 646 2.49 -11.84 39.45
C ALA A 646 1.78 -12.50 40.64
N LYS A 647 1.65 -13.83 40.60
CA LYS A 647 1.21 -14.63 41.75
C LYS A 647 2.41 -15.23 42.45
N TRP A 648 2.35 -15.17 43.78
CA TRP A 648 3.41 -15.62 44.67
C TRP A 648 2.87 -16.66 45.64
N LYS A 649 3.70 -17.64 46.01
CA LYS A 649 3.43 -18.53 47.14
C LYS A 649 4.55 -18.36 48.17
N ALA A 650 4.17 -18.02 49.40
CA ALA A 650 5.13 -17.92 50.49
C ALA A 650 5.85 -19.26 50.69
N VAL A 651 7.15 -19.18 50.94
CA VAL A 651 7.99 -20.33 51.25
C VAL A 651 8.40 -20.20 52.71
N ALA A 652 8.15 -21.24 53.51
CA ALA A 652 8.69 -21.31 54.86
C ALA A 652 10.22 -21.51 54.76
N THR A 653 10.99 -20.77 55.54
CA THR A 653 12.44 -20.76 55.42
C THR A 653 13.15 -21.03 56.74
N ILE A 654 14.33 -21.63 56.67
CA ILE A 654 15.26 -21.83 57.78
C ILE A 654 16.55 -21.03 57.52
N PRO A 655 17.10 -20.31 58.52
CA PRO A 655 18.34 -19.57 58.35
C PRO A 655 19.52 -20.53 58.23
N VAL A 656 20.38 -20.31 57.23
CA VAL A 656 21.69 -20.97 57.12
C VAL A 656 22.76 -19.94 57.49
N TYR A 657 23.50 -20.22 58.55
CA TYR A 657 24.55 -19.36 59.06
C TYR A 657 25.90 -19.74 58.48
N ARG A 658 26.77 -18.74 58.27
CA ARG A 658 28.16 -18.91 57.83
C ARG A 658 29.13 -18.66 58.98
N LEU A 659 30.12 -19.54 59.10
CA LEU A 659 31.31 -19.34 59.92
C LEU A 659 32.56 -19.51 59.07
N TYR A 660 33.62 -18.80 59.45
CA TYR A 660 34.93 -18.87 58.81
C TYR A 660 36.01 -19.25 59.83
N ASN A 661 36.84 -20.24 59.51
CA ASN A 661 37.98 -20.60 60.35
C ASN A 661 39.24 -19.85 59.89
N LYS A 662 39.83 -19.03 60.76
CA LYS A 662 40.99 -18.19 60.38
C LYS A 662 42.31 -18.95 60.18
N VAL A 663 42.38 -20.23 60.57
CA VAL A 663 43.59 -21.05 60.45
C VAL A 663 43.47 -22.00 59.26
N SER A 664 42.37 -22.77 59.18
CA SER A 664 42.16 -23.67 58.03
C SER A 664 41.64 -22.95 56.79
N LEU A 665 41.14 -21.71 56.95
CA LEU A 665 40.46 -20.92 55.90
C LEU A 665 39.14 -21.55 55.42
N ALA A 666 38.66 -22.59 56.11
CA ALA A 666 37.44 -23.31 55.77
C ALA A 666 36.18 -22.50 56.14
N HIS A 667 35.13 -22.66 55.33
CA HIS A 667 33.80 -22.17 55.65
C HIS A 667 32.90 -23.29 56.16
N LEU A 668 32.08 -22.98 57.17
CA LEU A 668 31.04 -23.86 57.68
C LEU A 668 29.68 -23.20 57.47
N PHE A 669 28.78 -23.91 56.79
CA PHE A 669 27.40 -23.51 56.58
C PHE A 669 26.49 -24.42 57.41
N THR A 670 25.68 -23.83 58.28
CA THR A 670 24.82 -24.61 59.18
C THR A 670 23.45 -24.00 59.37
N ALA A 671 22.42 -24.84 59.29
CA ALA A 671 21.05 -24.47 59.70
C ALA A 671 20.84 -24.58 61.23
N SER A 672 21.82 -25.13 61.97
CA SER A 672 21.74 -25.30 63.42
C SER A 672 22.20 -24.04 64.13
N ALA A 673 21.26 -23.32 64.75
CA ALA A 673 21.57 -22.21 65.63
C ALA A 673 22.48 -22.64 66.80
N TYR A 674 22.36 -23.89 67.27
CA TYR A 674 23.25 -24.43 68.30
C TYR A 674 24.69 -24.56 67.80
N GLU A 675 24.91 -25.18 66.64
CA GLU A 675 26.25 -25.34 66.04
C GLU A 675 26.92 -23.97 65.80
N TYR A 676 26.16 -23.02 65.23
CA TYR A 676 26.62 -21.65 65.02
C TYR A 676 27.07 -20.96 66.31
N GLN A 677 26.40 -21.22 67.44
CA GLN A 677 26.73 -20.60 68.72
C GLN A 677 27.90 -21.29 69.44
N GLN A 678 28.08 -22.60 69.25
CA GLN A 678 29.07 -23.40 69.98
C GLN A 678 30.43 -23.48 69.29
N ALA A 679 30.48 -23.46 67.95
CA ALA A 679 31.75 -23.66 67.23
C ALA A 679 32.89 -22.69 67.67
N PRO A 680 32.66 -21.37 67.85
CA PRO A 680 33.69 -20.45 68.35
C PRO A 680 34.10 -20.66 69.82
N LYS A 681 33.27 -21.36 70.62
CA LYS A 681 33.57 -21.70 72.01
C LYS A 681 34.43 -22.95 72.12
N LEU A 682 34.27 -23.88 71.18
CA LEU A 682 35.03 -25.12 71.10
C LEU A 682 36.39 -24.91 70.42
N ASP A 683 36.45 -24.02 69.43
CA ASP A 683 37.68 -23.62 68.78
C ASP A 683 37.65 -22.12 68.46
N ALA A 684 38.54 -21.36 69.12
CA ALA A 684 38.65 -19.90 69.02
C ALA A 684 39.12 -19.40 67.63
N ASN A 685 39.37 -20.32 66.69
CA ASN A 685 39.68 -20.00 65.30
C ASN A 685 38.42 -19.81 64.44
N TRP A 686 37.24 -20.27 64.88
CA TRP A 686 35.97 -20.01 64.19
C TRP A 686 35.44 -18.62 64.47
N ILE A 687 35.15 -17.88 63.39
CA ILE A 687 34.57 -16.55 63.40
C ILE A 687 33.15 -16.64 62.83
N LYS A 688 32.19 -16.01 63.52
CA LYS A 688 30.81 -15.89 63.07
C LYS A 688 30.71 -14.83 61.98
N GLU A 689 30.22 -15.20 60.80
CA GLU A 689 30.02 -14.26 59.69
C GLU A 689 28.55 -13.85 59.50
N GLY A 690 27.62 -14.57 60.14
CA GLY A 690 26.21 -14.19 60.19
C GLY A 690 25.33 -15.07 59.32
N LEU A 691 24.23 -14.52 58.84
CA LEU A 691 23.30 -15.20 57.95
C LEU A 691 23.89 -15.28 56.54
N ALA A 692 24.09 -16.51 56.04
CA ALA A 692 24.55 -16.75 54.68
C ALA A 692 23.40 -16.56 53.68
N TRP A 693 22.31 -17.30 53.92
CA TRP A 693 21.06 -17.27 53.16
C TRP A 693 19.95 -17.90 53.99
N ASN A 694 18.70 -17.80 53.54
CA ASN A 694 17.65 -18.68 54.04
C ASN A 694 17.40 -19.83 53.07
N ALA A 695 17.47 -21.06 53.57
CA ALA A 695 17.06 -22.25 52.84
C ALA A 695 15.55 -22.46 52.98
N PRO A 696 14.86 -23.09 52.02
CA PRO A 696 13.49 -23.54 52.25
C PRO A 696 13.42 -24.58 53.38
N ALA A 697 12.30 -24.60 54.11
CA ALA A 697 12.05 -25.60 55.15
C ALA A 697 11.82 -27.02 54.59
N SER A 698 11.60 -27.15 53.27
CA SER A 698 11.40 -28.41 52.56
C SER A 698 11.83 -28.25 51.10
N GLY A 699 12.36 -29.31 50.48
CA GLY A 699 12.80 -29.30 49.09
C GLY A 699 13.80 -30.41 48.83
N ASP A 700 14.59 -30.28 47.77
CA ASP A 700 15.68 -31.22 47.50
C ASP A 700 16.74 -31.13 48.60
N ASN A 701 17.35 -32.27 48.95
CA ASN A 701 18.29 -32.33 50.07
C ASN A 701 19.65 -31.79 49.66
N VAL A 702 20.21 -30.88 50.47
CA VAL A 702 21.62 -30.52 50.42
C VAL A 702 22.33 -31.27 51.54
N TYR A 703 23.18 -32.21 51.16
CA TYR A 703 23.96 -33.05 52.06
C TYR A 703 25.26 -32.35 52.46
N ARG A 704 25.70 -32.56 53.70
CA ARG A 704 27.02 -32.14 54.19
C ARG A 704 27.90 -33.36 54.43
N VAL A 705 29.13 -33.30 53.91
CA VAL A 705 30.16 -34.30 54.15
C VAL A 705 31.41 -33.61 54.70
N TYR A 706 32.09 -34.26 55.64
CA TYR A 706 33.23 -33.73 56.38
C TYR A 706 34.47 -34.57 56.14
N GLN A 707 35.63 -33.94 55.92
CA GLN A 707 36.90 -34.65 55.79
C GLN A 707 37.76 -34.58 57.07
N PRO A 708 37.95 -35.69 57.81
CA PRO A 708 38.65 -35.66 59.10
C PRO A 708 40.10 -35.20 59.07
N GLN A 709 40.83 -35.44 57.96
CA GLN A 709 42.24 -35.10 57.85
C GLN A 709 42.48 -33.61 57.60
N SER A 710 41.56 -32.94 56.89
CA SER A 710 41.70 -31.54 56.49
C SER A 710 40.81 -30.58 57.26
N GLY A 711 39.71 -31.06 57.83
CA GLY A 711 38.69 -30.22 58.46
C GLY A 711 37.69 -29.60 57.47
N GLU A 712 37.77 -29.94 56.18
CA GLU A 712 36.92 -29.38 55.12
C GLU A 712 35.50 -29.94 55.17
N HIS A 713 34.55 -29.10 54.77
CA HIS A 713 33.16 -29.50 54.55
C HIS A 713 32.80 -29.27 53.08
N LEU A 714 32.04 -30.21 52.51
CA LEU A 714 31.46 -30.06 51.18
C LEU A 714 29.94 -30.18 51.26
N TYR A 715 29.26 -29.36 50.47
CA TYR A 715 27.80 -29.34 50.34
C TYR A 715 27.40 -29.77 48.93
N THR A 716 26.45 -30.69 48.83
CA THR A 716 26.01 -31.22 47.54
C THR A 716 24.58 -31.74 47.54
N GLU A 717 23.88 -31.59 46.42
CA GLU A 717 22.59 -32.27 46.16
C GLU A 717 22.78 -33.69 45.61
N SER A 718 24.01 -34.08 45.27
CA SER A 718 24.31 -35.36 44.62
C SER A 718 24.57 -36.47 45.64
N THR A 719 23.62 -37.40 45.74
CA THR A 719 23.80 -38.63 46.55
C THR A 719 24.95 -39.50 46.05
N ASN A 720 25.29 -39.43 44.76
CA ASN A 720 26.46 -40.11 44.21
C ASN A 720 27.77 -39.47 44.68
N GLU A 721 27.86 -38.14 44.74
CA GLU A 721 29.03 -37.43 45.25
C GLU A 721 29.27 -37.76 46.73
N VAL A 722 28.19 -37.77 47.54
CA VAL A 722 28.25 -38.23 48.94
C VAL A 722 28.78 -39.67 49.00
N SER A 723 28.21 -40.59 48.23
CA SER A 723 28.60 -42.00 48.26
C SER A 723 30.06 -42.22 47.88
N VAL A 724 30.54 -41.56 46.82
CA VAL A 724 31.93 -41.65 46.36
C VAL A 724 32.89 -41.11 47.42
N LEU A 725 32.60 -39.93 47.98
CA LEU A 725 33.47 -39.31 48.99
C LEU A 725 33.56 -40.16 50.26
N THR A 726 32.44 -40.73 50.72
CA THR A 726 32.44 -41.52 51.95
C THR A 726 33.04 -42.93 51.78
N HIS A 727 32.78 -43.60 50.66
CA HIS A 727 33.23 -44.99 50.47
C HIS A 727 34.64 -45.11 49.89
N GLN A 728 35.09 -44.12 49.09
CA GLN A 728 36.36 -44.22 48.37
C GLN A 728 37.44 -43.26 48.91
N PHE A 729 37.05 -42.13 49.51
CA PHE A 729 37.99 -41.07 49.90
C PHE A 729 38.03 -40.80 51.41
N GLY A 730 37.33 -41.60 52.21
CA GLY A 730 37.40 -41.55 53.68
C GLY A 730 36.65 -40.39 54.34
N TRP A 731 35.83 -39.66 53.58
CA TRP A 731 34.98 -38.59 54.13
C TRP A 731 33.87 -39.18 55.00
N LYS A 732 33.33 -38.38 55.91
CA LYS A 732 32.19 -38.74 56.76
C LYS A 732 30.95 -38.01 56.31
N SER A 733 29.84 -38.72 56.10
CA SER A 733 28.55 -38.08 55.90
C SER A 733 28.00 -37.58 57.22
N GLU A 734 27.51 -36.34 57.22
CA GLU A 734 26.82 -35.73 58.35
C GLU A 734 25.30 -35.60 58.09
N GLY A 735 24.82 -36.16 56.98
CA GLY A 735 23.41 -36.17 56.61
C GLY A 735 22.96 -34.90 55.88
N ILE A 736 21.67 -34.59 56.00
CA ILE A 736 21.03 -33.44 55.36
C ILE A 736 21.35 -32.19 56.18
N ALA A 737 22.01 -31.20 55.59
CA ALA A 737 22.30 -29.93 56.25
C ALA A 737 21.14 -28.94 56.14
N PHE A 738 20.51 -28.86 54.98
CA PHE A 738 19.34 -28.02 54.68
C PHE A 738 18.73 -28.46 53.33
N HIS A 739 17.66 -27.79 52.91
CA HIS A 739 17.01 -28.05 51.63
C HIS A 739 17.30 -26.96 50.59
N SER A 740 17.10 -27.29 49.33
CA SER A 740 17.20 -26.42 48.16
C SER A 740 15.82 -26.13 47.57
N MET A 741 15.65 -24.94 47.00
CA MET A 741 14.47 -24.63 46.19
C MET A 741 14.64 -25.18 44.77
N ASP A 742 13.54 -25.22 44.03
CA ASP A 742 13.63 -25.34 42.58
C ASP A 742 14.33 -24.10 41.96
N LYS A 743 14.48 -24.11 40.64
CA LYS A 743 15.12 -23.02 39.88
C LYS A 743 14.41 -21.66 40.00
N SER A 744 13.30 -21.54 40.73
CA SER A 744 12.69 -20.25 41.08
C SER A 744 13.39 -19.51 42.23
N GLY A 745 14.30 -20.19 42.95
CA GLY A 745 15.10 -19.58 44.00
C GLY A 745 16.31 -18.77 43.53
N ARG A 746 17.03 -18.19 44.48
CA ARG A 746 18.28 -17.47 44.20
C ARG A 746 19.42 -18.48 44.05
N PRO A 747 20.17 -18.46 42.94
CA PRO A 747 21.27 -19.41 42.75
C PRO A 747 22.37 -19.19 43.78
N VAL A 748 22.83 -20.27 44.40
CA VAL A 748 24.07 -20.32 45.19
C VAL A 748 25.17 -20.88 44.29
N TYR A 749 26.23 -20.11 44.10
CA TYR A 749 27.34 -20.45 43.23
C TYR A 749 28.41 -21.20 44.00
N ARG A 750 28.87 -22.35 43.50
CA ARG A 750 30.00 -23.10 44.07
C ARG A 750 31.28 -22.82 43.30
N LEU A 751 32.35 -22.57 44.05
CA LEU A 751 33.68 -22.33 43.53
C LEU A 751 34.66 -23.30 44.18
N PHE A 752 35.68 -23.72 43.44
CA PHE A 752 36.74 -24.60 43.91
C PHE A 752 38.11 -23.97 43.72
N ASN A 753 38.99 -24.11 44.72
CA ASN A 753 40.38 -23.67 44.64
C ASN A 753 41.33 -24.84 44.91
N ALA A 754 41.90 -25.39 43.84
CA ALA A 754 42.87 -26.49 43.90
C ALA A 754 44.20 -26.11 44.59
N LYS A 755 44.53 -24.82 44.69
CA LYS A 755 45.79 -24.33 45.28
C LYS A 755 45.69 -24.09 46.79
N ALA A 756 44.49 -24.14 47.35
CA ALA A 756 44.26 -24.00 48.79
C ALA A 756 44.53 -25.33 49.49
N GLY A 757 45.80 -25.64 49.80
CA GLY A 757 46.20 -26.80 50.62
C GLY A 757 45.65 -28.15 50.12
N VAL A 758 44.50 -28.57 50.66
CA VAL A 758 43.79 -29.82 50.34
C VAL A 758 42.67 -29.68 49.29
N GLY A 759 42.49 -28.49 48.72
CA GLY A 759 41.37 -28.12 47.86
C GLY A 759 40.21 -27.55 48.68
N ALA A 760 39.86 -26.28 48.44
CA ALA A 760 38.80 -25.58 49.19
C ALA A 760 37.57 -25.31 48.30
N HIS A 761 36.38 -25.51 48.87
CA HIS A 761 35.12 -25.09 48.25
C HIS A 761 34.58 -23.82 48.91
N PHE A 762 33.91 -22.99 48.12
CA PHE A 762 33.28 -21.77 48.59
C PHE A 762 31.94 -21.55 47.90
N GLU A 763 30.93 -21.20 48.71
CA GLU A 763 29.58 -20.97 48.24
C GLU A 763 29.10 -19.53 48.52
N THR A 764 28.53 -18.90 47.50
CA THR A 764 28.06 -17.51 47.59
C THR A 764 26.79 -17.25 46.79
N LEU A 765 25.93 -16.37 47.32
CA LEU A 765 24.79 -15.78 46.63
C LEU A 765 25.18 -14.61 45.70
N SER A 766 26.40 -14.11 45.83
CA SER A 766 26.87 -12.92 45.12
C SER A 766 27.55 -13.33 43.82
N SER A 767 26.89 -13.04 42.69
CA SER A 767 27.51 -13.21 41.37
C SER A 767 28.74 -12.33 41.21
N TYR A 768 28.76 -11.16 41.85
CA TYR A 768 29.93 -10.28 41.88
C TYR A 768 31.11 -10.94 42.60
N GLU A 769 30.88 -11.49 43.80
CA GLU A 769 31.93 -12.18 44.57
C GLU A 769 32.49 -13.38 43.80
N ARG A 770 31.61 -14.21 43.23
CA ARG A 770 31.98 -15.28 42.32
C ARG A 770 32.89 -14.76 41.20
N ASP A 771 32.47 -13.71 40.51
CA ASP A 771 33.22 -13.16 39.37
C ASP A 771 34.58 -12.59 39.79
N GLN A 772 34.69 -11.96 40.96
CA GLN A 772 35.96 -11.45 41.49
C GLN A 772 36.91 -12.59 41.87
N LEU A 773 36.41 -13.64 42.54
CA LEU A 773 37.23 -14.79 42.95
C LEU A 773 37.77 -15.55 41.75
N VAL A 774 36.96 -15.74 40.70
CA VAL A 774 37.39 -16.39 39.45
C VAL A 774 38.42 -15.55 38.72
N LYS A 775 38.18 -14.24 38.56
CA LYS A 775 39.07 -13.37 37.76
C LYS A 775 40.41 -13.08 38.42
N HIS A 776 40.43 -12.96 39.75
CA HIS A 776 41.58 -12.36 40.44
C HIS A 776 42.22 -13.24 41.50
N GLN A 777 41.54 -14.30 41.95
CA GLN A 777 41.99 -15.08 43.11
C GLN A 777 42.21 -16.57 42.79
N GLY A 778 42.17 -16.95 41.50
CA GLY A 778 42.51 -18.30 41.04
C GLY A 778 41.47 -19.39 41.37
N TRP A 779 40.23 -19.00 41.64
CA TRP A 779 39.12 -19.93 41.87
C TRP A 779 38.49 -20.40 40.55
N THR A 780 38.01 -21.64 40.52
CA THR A 780 37.27 -22.22 39.41
C THR A 780 35.78 -22.21 39.73
N TYR A 781 34.95 -21.67 38.84
CA TYR A 781 33.49 -21.72 38.98
C TYR A 781 32.96 -23.09 38.57
N GLU A 782 32.26 -23.77 39.48
CA GLU A 782 31.75 -25.13 39.25
C GLU A 782 30.27 -25.18 38.86
N GLY A 783 29.59 -24.04 38.86
CA GLY A 783 28.17 -23.93 38.52
C GLY A 783 27.29 -23.51 39.69
N ILE A 784 25.98 -23.62 39.48
CA ILE A 784 24.98 -23.41 40.51
C ILE A 784 24.87 -24.70 41.32
N ALA A 785 25.10 -24.60 42.62
CA ALA A 785 25.14 -25.72 43.54
C ALA A 785 23.73 -26.12 44.02
N TRP A 786 22.91 -25.11 44.31
CA TRP A 786 21.51 -25.22 44.74
C TRP A 786 20.83 -23.83 44.67
N TYR A 787 19.56 -23.74 45.07
CA TYR A 787 18.81 -22.49 45.09
C TYR A 787 18.31 -22.13 46.51
N ALA A 788 18.65 -20.93 46.98
CA ALA A 788 18.19 -20.38 48.26
C ALA A 788 16.81 -19.69 48.16
N ALA A 789 16.10 -19.59 49.28
CA ALA A 789 14.76 -19.01 49.37
C ALA A 789 14.72 -17.47 49.41
N ASN A 790 15.82 -16.80 49.76
CA ASN A 790 15.94 -15.35 49.67
C ASN A 790 17.37 -14.83 49.60
#